data_AF-A0A1V6YYW8-F1
#
_entry.id   AF-A0A1V6YYW8-F1
#
_cell.length_a   1.000
_cell.length_b   1.000
_cell.length_c   1.000
_cell.angle_alpha   90.00
_cell.angle_beta   90.00
_cell.angle_gamma   90.00
#
_symmetry.space_group_name_H-M   'P 1'
#
loop_
_entity.id
_entity.type
_entity.pdbx_description
1 polymer ?
#
loop_
_entity_poly.entity_id
_entity_poly.type
_entity_poly.pdbx_seq_one_letter_code
_entity_poly.pdbx_strand_id
1 'polypeptide(L)'
;MPQALVSRAGVAFEDREYWNVVLLISEAVSALTCCPIFGYMLDVSGTRQGPYLSGLVLLFASMLVLTTSHSVTWYIIARVFQGAATAMVSVAGLSIVTDAVDRASLGQMIGYLGTAMTLGFMSGPLLGGLLYHIGGFYAIFGMAFGIVALDFFLRLAVVEKRIAERWLCLTDGERPSQENGYIPEQPPYGTLGTIPTDAHTATEIPKTTFALGKLLKQPRILISMWAVIVGALVVSAFDATLPVFVENTFHWSVLGAGLIFLPGAAAAIFEPFFGLLSDRLGSRVITFASFVILAPSLICLRFVEENSPSHIGLLCVMLGLVGMCIDLSQPALIVEMQRVLDDMEAEDPGVFGGRGAVAQAFSLENMAHFGGLALGPMLGGFVEVQYGWKVMTLALGILSMVTAMPMLWLSGPMEEVSWIESADGEMEREAEPMSLGDLMERPFPYQERKLTIGENPQTINMKLFARFSKLLSNLYTTTSTWLQPSHISDGIKVQGSYIFPAESEPHEATIMGLPSRCSLPPDQYDAMCNELAQLAAVITEFEPVRLYVRPEEIQLAESLVKTFVKDASKISIIPCPINHCWVRDTGPVYVRDMTGAFPNRRFAINFRFNEWGGKKPEDDGICWGQQWPLMNEKALQENADFARWVIEHDREPSPVTQVGTPIRAEGGGLVTDGEGTLLITESSIVCDVRNPGMSKGEIEIELKRLLGIEKVIWFPGRRNVDITDVHMDAEARFVRPGVIAYSKPHAIAIDPWQELSIEIRQILDRETDAKGRRLQIHAIEEPDPRDLVKSDHDELSASYVNFYFVNGGLIIPKFGDRERDQKALEMFQALLPERVIRQVYANAIPLTGGVLHCVTQQVPAIK
;
A
#
# COMPACT_ATOMS: atom_id res chain seq x y z
N MET A 1 27.79 -9.53 18.80
CA MET A 1 28.59 -8.70 19.74
C MET A 1 29.45 -9.50 20.70
N PRO A 2 28.96 -10.55 21.40
CA PRO A 2 29.77 -11.30 22.37
C PRO A 2 31.10 -11.83 21.81
N GLN A 3 31.08 -12.36 20.59
CA GLN A 3 32.30 -12.82 19.91
C GLN A 3 33.26 -11.68 19.54
N ALA A 4 32.76 -10.48 19.23
CA ALA A 4 33.60 -9.32 18.91
C ALA A 4 34.32 -8.78 20.16
N LEU A 5 33.69 -8.86 21.33
CA LEU A 5 34.33 -8.49 22.60
C LEU A 5 35.55 -9.37 22.88
N VAL A 6 35.43 -10.67 22.67
CA VAL A 6 36.54 -11.62 22.87
C VAL A 6 37.60 -11.47 21.77
N SER A 7 37.19 -11.52 20.50
CA SER A 7 38.14 -11.56 19.37
C SER A 7 38.79 -10.22 19.04
N ARG A 8 38.15 -9.08 19.35
CA ARG A 8 38.64 -7.74 18.97
C ARG A 8 38.99 -6.86 20.14
N ALA A 9 38.21 -6.87 21.22
CA ALA A 9 38.46 -6.05 22.40
C ALA A 9 39.34 -6.74 23.46
N GLY A 10 39.70 -8.01 23.25
CA GLY A 10 40.57 -8.76 24.16
C GLY A 10 39.92 -9.07 25.50
N VAL A 11 38.59 -9.07 25.57
CA VAL A 11 37.84 -9.44 26.77
C VAL A 11 38.01 -10.94 27.02
N ALA A 12 38.29 -11.34 28.26
CA ALA A 12 38.36 -12.74 28.63
C ALA A 12 37.03 -13.44 28.31
N PHE A 13 37.08 -14.69 27.84
CA PHE A 13 35.89 -15.41 27.42
C PHE A 13 34.82 -15.49 28.53
N GLU A 14 35.27 -15.60 29.78
CA GLU A 14 34.43 -15.66 30.98
C GLU A 14 33.67 -14.35 31.24
N ASP A 15 34.26 -13.21 30.87
CA ASP A 15 33.68 -11.87 31.10
C ASP A 15 32.79 -11.39 29.94
N ARG A 16 32.70 -12.15 28.85
CA ARG A 16 32.03 -11.70 27.61
C ARG A 16 30.55 -11.34 27.82
N GLU A 17 29.86 -12.07 28.70
CA GLU A 17 28.43 -11.93 28.96
C GLU A 17 28.16 -10.68 29.79
N TYR A 18 28.97 -10.45 30.82
CA TYR A 18 28.95 -9.23 31.61
C TYR A 18 29.08 -8.00 30.71
N TRP A 19 30.09 -7.97 29.85
CA TRP A 19 30.31 -6.83 28.96
C TRP A 19 29.21 -6.68 27.89
N ASN A 20 28.64 -7.78 27.40
CA ASN A 20 27.51 -7.71 26.49
C ASN A 20 26.27 -7.07 27.14
N VAL A 21 25.98 -7.44 28.40
CA VAL A 21 24.91 -6.81 29.19
C VAL A 21 25.19 -5.32 29.39
N VAL A 22 26.43 -4.94 29.74
CA VAL A 22 26.82 -3.53 29.87
C VAL A 22 26.57 -2.75 28.57
N LEU A 23 26.87 -3.32 27.41
CA LEU A 23 26.62 -2.69 26.12
C LEU A 23 25.14 -2.46 25.83
N LEU A 24 24.28 -3.45 26.12
CA LEU A 24 22.82 -3.34 25.94
C LEU A 24 22.23 -2.28 26.88
N ILE A 25 22.65 -2.29 28.15
CA ILE A 25 22.22 -1.29 29.14
C ILE A 25 22.69 0.11 28.72
N SER A 26 23.92 0.24 28.20
CA SER A 26 24.45 1.55 27.77
C SER A 26 23.60 2.17 26.64
N GLU A 27 23.15 1.37 25.68
CA GLU A 27 22.23 1.81 24.62
C GLU A 27 20.87 2.19 25.19
N ALA A 28 20.25 1.31 25.99
CA ALA A 28 18.92 1.54 26.53
C ALA A 28 18.87 2.76 27.47
N VAL A 29 19.88 2.95 28.33
CA VAL A 29 20.00 4.12 29.22
C VAL A 29 20.22 5.39 28.41
N SER A 30 21.04 5.35 27.36
CA SER A 30 21.19 6.51 26.49
C SER A 30 19.88 6.86 25.78
N ALA A 31 19.15 5.87 25.27
CA ALA A 31 17.87 6.10 24.61
C ALA A 31 16.84 6.67 25.59
N LEU A 32 16.73 6.08 26.78
CA LEU A 32 15.86 6.54 27.87
C LEU A 32 16.11 8.01 28.23
N THR A 33 17.38 8.40 28.37
CA THR A 33 17.74 9.78 28.77
C THR A 33 17.53 10.79 27.65
N CYS A 34 17.71 10.37 26.39
CA CYS A 34 17.53 11.24 25.23
C CYS A 34 16.08 11.45 24.82
N CYS A 35 15.17 10.49 25.09
CA CYS A 35 13.77 10.55 24.63
C CYS A 35 13.07 11.88 24.99
N PRO A 36 13.03 12.34 26.27
CA PRO A 36 12.33 13.58 26.61
C PRO A 36 12.92 14.82 25.94
N ILE A 37 14.24 14.84 25.73
CA ILE A 37 14.96 15.94 25.08
C ILE A 37 14.51 16.01 23.61
N PHE A 38 14.48 14.87 22.92
CA PHE A 38 14.08 14.82 21.51
C PHE A 38 12.58 15.03 21.30
N GLY A 39 11.73 14.58 22.22
CA GLY A 39 10.30 14.93 22.20
C GLY A 39 10.08 16.44 22.25
N TYR A 40 10.76 17.13 23.16
CA TYR A 40 10.71 18.59 23.23
C TYR A 40 11.31 19.26 21.98
N MET A 41 12.47 18.79 21.51
CA MET A 41 13.10 19.34 20.30
C MET A 41 12.19 19.21 19.07
N LEU A 42 11.50 18.07 18.91
CA LEU A 42 10.58 17.82 17.80
C LEU A 42 9.39 18.78 17.84
N ASP A 43 8.73 18.94 18.99
CA ASP A 43 7.61 19.88 19.14
C ASP A 43 8.05 21.35 18.88
N VAL A 44 9.31 21.70 19.18
CA VAL A 44 9.84 23.06 18.99
C VAL A 44 10.39 23.31 17.58
N SER A 45 10.91 22.29 16.90
CA SER A 45 11.66 22.41 15.64
C SER A 45 10.81 22.82 14.42
N GLY A 46 9.48 22.74 14.52
CA GLY A 46 8.55 23.14 13.45
C GLY A 46 8.49 22.21 12.25
N THR A 47 9.50 21.35 12.04
CA THR A 47 9.61 20.30 11.03
C THR A 47 10.15 19.01 11.68
N ARG A 48 9.71 17.83 11.24
CA ARG A 48 10.03 16.54 11.86
C ARG A 48 11.12 15.74 11.13
N GLN A 49 11.28 15.97 9.82
CA GLN A 49 12.21 15.31 8.92
C GLN A 49 13.67 15.63 9.27
N GLY A 50 13.99 16.90 9.54
CA GLY A 50 15.35 17.31 9.89
C GLY A 50 15.91 16.58 11.12
N PRO A 51 15.23 16.62 12.27
CA PRO A 51 15.60 15.84 13.45
C PRO A 51 15.68 14.33 13.17
N TYR A 52 14.73 13.75 12.42
CA TYR A 52 14.76 12.33 12.04
C TYR A 52 16.04 11.95 11.27
N LEU A 53 16.38 12.73 10.24
CA LEU A 53 17.60 12.52 9.44
C LEU A 53 18.86 12.68 10.29
N SER A 54 18.88 13.61 11.26
CA SER A 54 19.99 13.74 12.19
C SER A 54 20.19 12.47 13.04
N GLY A 55 19.09 11.81 13.41
CA GLY A 55 19.11 10.50 14.08
C GLY A 55 19.75 9.42 13.22
N LEU A 56 19.39 9.33 11.93
CA LEU A 56 19.99 8.36 11.00
C LEU A 56 21.48 8.61 10.75
N VAL A 57 21.91 9.88 10.66
CA VAL A 57 23.34 10.22 10.55
C VAL A 57 24.09 9.79 11.80
N LEU A 58 23.51 10.00 12.99
CA LEU A 58 24.11 9.56 14.25
C LEU A 58 24.18 8.04 14.35
N LEU A 59 23.16 7.32 13.87
CA LEU A 59 23.13 5.86 13.78
C LEU A 59 24.26 5.35 12.86
N PHE A 60 24.40 5.95 11.68
CA PHE A 60 25.48 5.63 10.74
C PHE A 60 26.86 5.85 11.36
N ALA A 61 27.06 6.99 12.03
CA ALA A 61 28.31 7.29 12.73
C ALA A 61 28.61 6.28 13.85
N SER A 62 27.61 5.91 14.65
CA SER A 62 27.76 4.90 15.69
C SER A 62 28.17 3.54 15.11
N MET A 63 27.53 3.09 14.02
CA MET A 63 27.90 1.83 13.36
C MET A 63 29.34 1.85 12.84
N LEU A 64 29.82 2.99 12.33
CA LEU A 64 31.21 3.14 11.90
C LEU A 64 32.19 2.98 13.08
N VAL A 65 31.86 3.56 14.24
CA VAL A 65 32.65 3.38 15.46
C VAL A 65 32.60 1.92 15.90
N LEU A 66 31.43 1.25 15.93
CA LEU A 66 31.30 -0.18 16.27
C LEU A 66 32.15 -1.08 15.36
N THR A 67 32.16 -0.79 14.06
CA THR A 67 32.88 -1.59 13.05
C THR A 67 34.41 -1.47 13.22
N THR A 68 34.88 -0.29 13.59
CA THR A 68 36.32 0.01 13.72
C THR A 68 36.87 -0.17 15.14
N SER A 69 35.99 -0.44 16.12
CA SER A 69 36.38 -0.58 17.53
C SER A 69 37.25 -1.81 17.80
N HIS A 70 38.22 -1.61 18.69
CA HIS A 70 39.15 -2.62 19.24
C HIS A 70 39.27 -2.55 20.77
N SER A 71 38.38 -1.80 21.43
CA SER A 71 38.37 -1.65 22.89
C SER A 71 36.94 -1.58 23.39
N VAL A 72 36.73 -2.12 24.59
CA VAL A 72 35.44 -2.09 25.29
C VAL A 72 34.93 -0.66 25.45
N THR A 73 35.81 0.30 25.75
CA THR A 73 35.43 1.72 25.90
C THR A 73 34.79 2.28 24.63
N TRP A 74 35.36 1.97 23.46
CA TRP A 74 34.81 2.44 22.19
C TRP A 74 33.49 1.74 21.82
N TYR A 75 33.34 0.47 22.17
CA TYR A 75 32.06 -0.22 22.04
C TYR A 75 30.97 0.41 22.91
N ILE A 76 31.28 0.81 24.15
CA ILE A 76 30.35 1.52 25.03
C ILE A 76 29.97 2.88 24.44
N ILE A 77 30.96 3.68 24.03
CA ILE A 77 30.72 5.00 23.42
C ILE A 77 29.81 4.88 22.19
N ALA A 78 30.07 3.88 21.33
CA ALA A 78 29.26 3.67 20.15
C ALA A 78 27.82 3.28 20.51
N ARG A 79 27.61 2.41 21.52
CA ARG A 79 26.27 2.03 22.00
C ARG A 79 25.51 3.20 22.61
N VAL A 80 26.20 4.11 23.30
CA VAL A 80 25.59 5.37 23.77
C VAL A 80 25.10 6.20 22.58
N PHE A 81 25.94 6.44 21.57
CA PHE A 81 25.50 7.15 20.36
C PHE A 81 24.37 6.42 19.62
N GLN A 82 24.40 5.10 19.59
CA GLN A 82 23.34 4.29 18.99
C GLN A 82 22.01 4.50 19.75
N GLY A 83 22.03 4.47 21.08
CA GLY A 83 20.84 4.70 21.90
C GLY A 83 20.24 6.09 21.68
N ALA A 84 21.08 7.13 21.61
CA ALA A 84 20.62 8.47 21.24
C ALA A 84 20.01 8.49 19.82
N ALA A 85 20.64 7.84 18.85
CA ALA A 85 20.10 7.77 17.49
C ALA A 85 18.73 7.07 17.43
N THR A 86 18.62 5.90 18.09
CA THR A 86 17.38 5.13 18.19
C THR A 86 16.27 5.95 18.84
N ALA A 87 16.56 6.68 19.93
CA ALA A 87 15.57 7.56 20.56
C ALA A 87 15.04 8.64 19.61
N MET A 88 15.91 9.29 18.83
CA MET A 88 15.49 10.29 17.84
C MET A 88 14.59 9.67 16.77
N VAL A 89 15.01 8.55 16.19
CA VAL A 89 14.29 7.85 15.10
C VAL A 89 12.92 7.36 15.57
N SER A 90 12.84 6.75 16.76
CA SER A 90 11.58 6.23 17.30
C SER A 90 10.58 7.33 17.62
N VAL A 91 11.02 8.39 18.32
CA VAL A 91 10.11 9.50 18.70
C VAL A 91 9.65 10.27 17.47
N ALA A 92 10.57 10.59 16.54
CA ALA A 92 10.21 11.31 15.31
C ALA A 92 9.32 10.45 14.40
N GLY A 93 9.58 9.15 14.30
CA GLY A 93 8.81 8.22 13.47
C GLY A 93 7.35 8.09 13.90
N LEU A 94 7.11 7.83 15.19
CA LEU A 94 5.75 7.68 15.71
C LEU A 94 4.97 9.00 15.59
N SER A 95 5.64 10.12 15.86
CA SER A 95 5.05 11.44 15.69
C SER A 95 4.63 11.68 14.23
N ILE A 96 5.49 11.41 13.24
CA ILE A 96 5.13 11.60 11.81
C ILE A 96 3.86 10.81 11.44
N VAL A 97 3.73 9.57 11.93
CA VAL A 97 2.54 8.74 11.66
C VAL A 97 1.29 9.37 12.28
N THR A 98 1.37 9.86 13.52
CA THR A 98 0.21 10.45 14.19
C THR A 98 -0.25 11.78 13.58
N ASP A 99 0.67 12.50 12.92
CA ASP A 99 0.31 13.72 12.17
C ASP A 99 -0.33 13.43 10.81
N ALA A 100 -0.12 12.23 10.27
CA ALA A 100 -0.54 11.85 8.92
C ALA A 100 -1.83 11.03 8.89
N VAL A 101 -2.26 10.46 10.02
CA VAL A 101 -3.35 9.47 10.09
C VAL A 101 -4.54 9.99 10.90
N ASP A 102 -5.75 9.73 10.40
CA ASP A 102 -6.99 10.11 11.08
C ASP A 102 -7.22 9.32 12.37
N ARG A 103 -7.80 9.99 13.38
CA ARG A 103 -8.00 9.48 14.75
C ARG A 103 -8.72 8.12 14.80
N ALA A 104 -9.69 7.90 13.91
CA ALA A 104 -10.50 6.68 13.88
C ALA A 104 -9.72 5.42 13.41
N SER A 105 -8.54 5.61 12.83
CA SER A 105 -7.69 4.52 12.29
C SER A 105 -6.29 4.48 12.92
N LEU A 106 -6.07 5.30 13.95
CA LEU A 106 -4.76 5.48 14.57
C LEU A 106 -4.25 4.17 15.18
N GLY A 107 -5.10 3.41 15.88
CA GLY A 107 -4.75 2.12 16.45
C GLY A 107 -4.33 1.10 15.38
N GLN A 108 -5.07 1.02 14.27
CA GLN A 108 -4.74 0.13 13.15
C GLN A 108 -3.39 0.50 12.50
N MET A 109 -3.12 1.79 12.26
CA MET A 109 -1.84 2.22 11.66
C MET A 109 -0.64 2.04 12.60
N ILE A 110 -0.85 2.27 13.90
CA ILE A 110 0.15 1.94 14.91
C ILE A 110 0.41 0.43 14.93
N GLY A 111 -0.63 -0.40 14.74
CA GLY A 111 -0.48 -1.84 14.60
C GLY A 111 0.38 -2.25 13.40
N TYR A 112 0.24 -1.59 12.24
CA TYR A 112 1.15 -1.83 11.10
C TYR A 112 2.60 -1.46 11.41
N LEU A 113 2.81 -0.35 12.12
CA LEU A 113 4.15 0.07 12.55
C LEU A 113 4.75 -0.94 13.53
N GLY A 114 3.96 -1.43 14.48
CA GLY A 114 4.38 -2.43 15.45
C GLY A 114 4.72 -3.78 14.78
N THR A 115 3.93 -4.26 13.81
CA THR A 115 4.30 -5.43 12.98
C THR A 115 5.68 -5.26 12.34
N ALA A 116 5.95 -4.09 11.76
CA ALA A 116 7.24 -3.82 11.11
C ALA A 116 8.40 -3.81 12.11
N MET A 117 8.20 -3.21 13.30
CA MET A 117 9.18 -3.21 14.39
C MET A 117 9.47 -4.63 14.87
N THR A 118 8.44 -5.42 15.16
CA THR A 118 8.58 -6.78 15.65
C THR A 118 9.26 -7.69 14.62
N LEU A 119 8.88 -7.62 13.35
CA LEU A 119 9.56 -8.35 12.27
C LEU A 119 11.03 -7.93 12.11
N GLY A 120 11.33 -6.64 12.27
CA GLY A 120 12.70 -6.14 12.29
C GLY A 120 13.53 -6.73 13.44
N PHE A 121 12.99 -6.70 14.65
CA PHE A 121 13.63 -7.29 15.84
C PHE A 121 13.83 -8.81 15.69
N MET A 122 12.85 -9.54 15.16
CA MET A 122 12.94 -10.99 14.93
C MET A 122 13.96 -11.36 13.85
N SER A 123 13.96 -10.62 12.74
CA SER A 123 14.83 -10.93 11.60
C SER A 123 16.29 -10.56 11.88
N GLY A 124 16.55 -9.62 12.79
CA GLY A 124 17.89 -9.18 13.17
C GLY A 124 18.83 -10.33 13.59
N PRO A 125 18.50 -11.12 14.63
CA PRO A 125 19.32 -12.27 15.06
C PRO A 125 19.47 -13.34 13.96
N LEU A 126 18.40 -13.63 13.22
CA LEU A 126 18.42 -14.63 12.13
C LEU A 126 19.37 -14.21 11.00
N LEU A 127 19.20 -13.00 10.47
CA LEU A 127 20.03 -12.44 9.40
C LEU A 127 21.47 -12.21 9.89
N GLY A 128 21.64 -11.72 11.12
CA GLY A 128 22.94 -11.51 11.74
C GLY A 128 23.73 -12.81 11.89
N GLY A 129 23.08 -13.89 12.35
CA GLY A 129 23.69 -15.22 12.46
C GLY A 129 24.07 -15.80 11.09
N LEU A 130 23.18 -15.71 10.10
CA LEU A 130 23.41 -16.20 8.75
C LEU A 130 24.57 -15.46 8.06
N LEU A 131 24.56 -14.12 8.08
CA LEU A 131 25.60 -13.31 7.46
C LEU A 131 26.95 -13.47 8.15
N TYR A 132 26.97 -13.63 9.48
CA TYR A 132 28.20 -13.92 10.20
C TYR A 132 28.82 -15.25 9.73
N HIS A 133 27.99 -16.27 9.51
CA HIS A 133 28.47 -17.56 9.04
C HIS A 133 29.08 -17.47 7.63
N ILE A 134 28.48 -16.68 6.73
CA ILE A 134 28.89 -16.55 5.33
C ILE A 134 30.11 -15.63 5.17
N GLY A 135 30.09 -14.45 5.80
CA GLY A 135 31.03 -13.36 5.53
C GLY A 135 31.71 -12.75 6.76
N GLY A 136 31.52 -13.35 7.94
CA GLY A 136 32.16 -12.92 9.18
C GLY A 136 31.67 -11.56 9.69
N PHE A 137 32.48 -10.94 10.56
CA PHE A 137 32.11 -9.72 11.29
C PHE A 137 31.73 -8.53 10.38
N TYR A 138 32.50 -8.28 9.32
CA TYR A 138 32.29 -7.11 8.45
C TYR A 138 31.05 -7.23 7.55
N ALA A 139 30.63 -8.44 7.19
CA ALA A 139 29.45 -8.66 6.36
C ALA A 139 28.16 -8.17 7.05
N ILE A 140 28.06 -8.33 8.38
CA ILE A 140 26.93 -7.83 9.17
C ILE A 140 26.82 -6.31 9.04
N PHE A 141 27.93 -5.59 9.22
CA PHE A 141 27.95 -4.14 9.13
C PHE A 141 27.72 -3.65 7.70
N GLY A 142 28.18 -4.37 6.68
CA GLY A 142 27.87 -4.07 5.28
C GLY A 142 26.36 -4.05 5.00
N MET A 143 25.63 -5.05 5.49
CA MET A 143 24.15 -5.05 5.41
C MET A 143 23.55 -3.88 6.20
N ALA A 144 23.99 -3.67 7.43
CA ALA A 144 23.46 -2.61 8.29
C ALA A 144 23.65 -1.21 7.68
N PHE A 145 24.81 -0.92 7.09
CA PHE A 145 25.06 0.31 6.35
C PHE A 145 24.15 0.46 5.14
N GLY A 146 23.90 -0.63 4.40
CA GLY A 146 22.98 -0.63 3.26
C GLY A 146 21.55 -0.27 3.68
N ILE A 147 21.06 -0.86 4.78
CA ILE A 147 19.72 -0.60 5.32
C ILE A 147 19.59 0.86 5.78
N VAL A 148 20.56 1.38 6.54
CA VAL A 148 20.50 2.77 7.03
C VAL A 148 20.65 3.78 5.89
N ALA A 149 21.46 3.49 4.87
CA ALA A 149 21.56 4.34 3.69
C ALA A 149 20.24 4.37 2.90
N LEU A 150 19.61 3.20 2.69
CA LEU A 150 18.31 3.13 2.05
C LEU A 150 17.26 3.91 2.83
N ASP A 151 17.16 3.71 4.15
CA ASP A 151 16.22 4.44 5.01
C ASP A 151 16.45 5.96 4.96
N PHE A 152 17.72 6.40 4.96
CA PHE A 152 18.05 7.83 4.81
C PHE A 152 17.49 8.43 3.52
N PHE A 153 17.64 7.74 2.38
CA PHE A 153 17.10 8.22 1.10
C PHE A 153 15.57 8.15 1.05
N LEU A 154 14.95 7.10 1.61
CA LEU A 154 13.50 7.02 1.70
C LEU A 154 12.93 8.17 2.54
N ARG A 155 13.62 8.56 3.62
CA ARG A 155 13.19 9.66 4.49
C ARG A 155 13.40 11.03 3.89
N LEU A 156 14.35 11.21 2.98
CA LEU A 156 14.47 12.44 2.18
C LEU A 156 13.28 12.64 1.23
N ALA A 157 12.64 11.55 0.77
CA ALA A 157 11.49 11.60 -0.13
C ALA A 157 10.16 11.91 0.58
N VAL A 158 10.10 11.85 1.91
CA VAL A 158 8.88 12.14 2.69
C VAL A 158 8.62 13.64 2.73
N VAL A 159 7.48 14.08 2.19
CA VAL A 159 7.01 15.48 2.26
C VAL A 159 6.12 15.65 3.48
N GLU A 160 6.46 16.58 4.37
CA GLU A 160 5.65 16.87 5.55
C GLU A 160 4.35 17.61 5.19
N LYS A 161 3.27 17.32 5.93
CA LYS A 161 1.95 17.97 5.74
C LYS A 161 2.03 19.50 5.72
N ARG A 162 2.81 20.11 6.62
CA ARG A 162 3.02 21.59 6.65
C ARG A 162 3.75 22.13 5.41
N ILE A 163 4.67 21.35 4.84
CA ILE A 163 5.40 21.75 3.62
C ILE A 163 4.46 21.59 2.42
N ALA A 164 3.67 20.52 2.39
CA ALA A 164 2.62 20.31 1.38
C ALA A 164 1.56 21.42 1.42
N GLU A 165 1.06 21.81 2.60
CA GLU A 165 0.15 22.96 2.78
C GLU A 165 0.76 24.26 2.26
N ARG A 166 2.05 24.50 2.51
CA ARG A 166 2.76 25.68 2.00
C ARG A 166 2.94 25.66 0.48
N TRP A 167 3.10 24.48 -0.11
CA TRP A 167 3.14 24.31 -1.56
C TRP A 167 1.76 24.55 -2.18
N LEU A 168 0.70 24.02 -1.55
CA LEU A 168 -0.69 24.25 -1.95
C LEU A 168 -1.08 25.74 -1.90
N CYS A 169 -0.73 26.47 -0.83
CA CYS A 169 -0.98 27.92 -0.74
C CYS A 169 -0.21 28.74 -1.79
N LEU A 170 0.96 28.28 -2.25
CA LEU A 170 1.72 28.97 -3.30
C LEU A 170 1.13 28.74 -4.70
N THR A 171 0.47 27.60 -4.92
CA THR A 171 -0.25 27.30 -6.17
C THR A 171 -1.55 28.08 -6.35
N ASP A 172 -2.21 28.49 -5.26
CA ASP A 172 -3.46 29.27 -5.30
C ASP A 172 -3.28 30.79 -5.50
N GLY A 173 -2.04 31.28 -5.69
CA GLY A 173 -1.78 32.68 -6.07
C GLY A 173 -1.92 33.71 -4.94
N GLU A 174 -2.17 33.29 -3.70
CA GLU A 174 -2.17 34.21 -2.56
C GLU A 174 -0.72 34.57 -2.16
N ARG A 175 -0.32 35.82 -2.44
CA ARG A 175 0.96 36.34 -1.91
C ARG A 175 0.89 36.35 -0.38
N PRO A 176 1.95 35.94 0.33
CA PRO A 176 2.01 36.14 1.78
C PRO A 176 2.14 37.65 2.04
N SER A 177 1.03 38.29 2.38
CA SER A 177 1.05 39.64 2.93
C SER A 177 1.63 39.56 4.35
N GLN A 178 2.67 40.35 4.59
CA GLN A 178 3.49 40.30 5.81
C GLN A 178 2.77 40.81 7.08
N GLU A 179 1.44 41.00 7.06
CA GLU A 179 0.72 41.67 8.15
C GLU A 179 -0.62 41.05 8.57
N ASN A 180 -1.09 39.98 7.94
CA ASN A 180 -2.25 39.24 8.44
C ASN A 180 -1.83 37.84 8.87
N GLY A 181 -1.86 37.60 10.18
CA GLY A 181 -1.75 36.27 10.75
C GLY A 181 -2.85 35.39 10.17
N TYR A 182 -2.50 34.59 9.17
CA TYR A 182 -3.36 33.57 8.60
C TYR A 182 -3.58 32.51 9.70
N ILE A 183 -4.75 32.58 10.32
CA ILE A 183 -5.25 31.54 11.21
C ILE A 183 -5.69 30.40 10.28
N PRO A 184 -5.11 29.20 10.37
CA PRO A 184 -5.55 28.08 9.55
C PRO A 184 -7.03 27.77 9.84
N GLU A 185 -7.83 27.56 8.79
CA GLU A 185 -9.22 27.07 8.89
C GLU A 185 -9.33 25.63 9.45
N GLN A 186 -8.23 25.06 9.96
CA GLN A 186 -8.27 24.01 10.98
C GLN A 186 -7.28 24.37 12.09
N PRO A 187 -7.74 24.64 13.33
CA PRO A 187 -6.83 24.67 14.46
C PRO A 187 -6.28 23.26 14.67
N PRO A 188 -5.02 23.10 15.11
CA PRO A 188 -4.59 21.82 15.62
C PRO A 188 -5.42 21.55 16.88
N TYR A 189 -6.28 20.54 16.80
CA TYR A 189 -7.17 20.05 17.84
C TYR A 189 -8.46 20.88 18.06
N GLY A 190 -9.58 20.13 18.11
CA GLY A 190 -10.97 20.56 18.12
C GLY A 190 -11.31 21.88 18.82
N THR A 191 -11.96 22.76 18.08
CA THR A 191 -12.79 23.83 18.64
C THR A 191 -14.20 23.63 18.10
N LEU A 192 -15.13 23.21 18.95
CA LEU A 192 -16.56 23.35 18.68
C LEU A 192 -16.88 24.84 18.62
N GLY A 193 -17.53 25.27 17.54
CA GLY A 193 -17.65 26.67 17.16
C GLY A 193 -18.36 27.55 18.19
N THR A 194 -18.03 28.84 18.16
CA THR A 194 -18.95 29.97 18.38
C THR A 194 -18.23 31.27 18.01
N ILE A 195 -18.81 32.07 17.10
CA ILE A 195 -18.52 33.50 16.97
C ILE A 195 -19.63 34.22 17.74
N PRO A 196 -19.29 35.15 18.65
CA PRO A 196 -19.53 36.57 18.33
C PRO A 196 -18.27 37.42 18.53
N THR A 197 -18.08 38.33 17.58
CA THR A 197 -17.28 39.55 17.69
C THR A 197 -17.60 40.32 18.98
N ASP A 198 -16.58 40.62 19.77
CA ASP A 198 -16.39 41.97 20.35
C ASP A 198 -14.96 42.17 20.84
N ALA A 199 -14.42 43.33 20.53
CA ALA A 199 -13.09 43.78 20.90
C ALA A 199 -12.92 43.88 22.43
N HIS A 200 -11.76 43.47 22.96
CA HIS A 200 -10.86 44.29 23.77
C HIS A 200 -9.74 43.46 24.42
N THR A 201 -8.49 43.87 24.15
CA THR A 201 -7.29 43.67 25.00
C THR A 201 -6.99 42.25 25.49
N ALA A 202 -6.38 41.42 24.63
CA ALA A 202 -5.60 40.28 25.10
C ALA A 202 -4.10 40.64 25.04
N THR A 203 -3.55 40.89 26.21
CA THR A 203 -2.11 40.97 26.50
C THR A 203 -1.35 39.78 25.92
N GLU A 204 -0.34 40.05 25.09
CA GLU A 204 0.69 39.08 24.74
C GLU A 204 1.31 38.47 26.01
N ILE A 205 1.17 37.15 26.19
CA ILE A 205 2.00 36.37 27.11
C ILE A 205 2.71 35.28 26.30
N PRO A 206 4.06 35.20 26.34
CA PRO A 206 4.84 34.33 25.48
C PRO A 206 5.22 33.00 26.16
N LYS A 207 5.53 31.98 25.33
CA LYS A 207 6.63 30.97 25.44
C LYS A 207 6.21 29.50 25.37
N THR A 208 6.99 28.77 24.56
CA THR A 208 7.21 27.32 24.51
C THR A 208 7.12 26.65 25.89
N THR A 209 6.02 25.97 26.18
CA THR A 209 5.85 25.27 27.47
C THR A 209 6.37 23.84 27.33
N PHE A 210 7.36 23.48 28.14
CA PHE A 210 7.78 22.09 28.33
C PHE A 210 6.63 21.33 29.03
N ALA A 211 5.84 20.60 28.25
CA ALA A 211 4.60 19.95 28.68
C ALA A 211 4.84 18.70 29.54
N LEU A 212 6.06 18.15 29.52
CA LEU A 212 6.43 16.92 30.22
C LEU A 212 6.02 16.90 31.70
N GLY A 213 6.18 18.03 32.40
CA GLY A 213 5.82 18.14 33.82
C GLY A 213 4.31 18.07 34.09
N LYS A 214 3.47 18.43 33.11
CA LYS A 214 2.02 18.26 33.18
C LYS A 214 1.64 16.81 32.86
N LEU A 215 2.25 16.23 31.82
CA LEU A 215 2.02 14.85 31.39
C LEU A 215 2.37 13.84 32.50
N LEU A 216 3.52 14.00 33.17
CA LEU A 216 3.93 13.13 34.28
C LEU A 216 3.05 13.24 35.53
N LYS A 217 2.19 14.27 35.64
CA LYS A 217 1.22 14.38 36.74
C LYS A 217 -0.07 13.64 36.44
N GLN A 218 -0.34 13.26 35.19
CA GLN A 218 -1.53 12.52 34.83
C GLN A 218 -1.41 11.06 35.27
N PRO A 219 -2.30 10.56 36.13
CA PRO A 219 -2.25 9.18 36.61
C PRO A 219 -2.31 8.15 35.49
N ARG A 220 -3.13 8.39 34.45
CA ARG A 220 -3.28 7.50 33.29
C ARG A 220 -1.99 7.33 32.49
N ILE A 221 -1.22 8.41 32.33
CA ILE A 221 0.10 8.37 31.67
C ILE A 221 1.07 7.52 32.48
N LEU A 222 1.12 7.70 33.80
CA LEU A 222 1.99 6.90 34.68
C LEU A 222 1.63 5.40 34.65
N ILE A 223 0.33 5.08 34.62
CA ILE A 223 -0.16 3.70 34.50
C ILE A 223 0.25 3.09 33.16
N SER A 224 0.05 3.83 32.06
CA SER A 224 0.45 3.37 30.72
C SER A 224 1.97 3.14 30.64
N MET A 225 2.77 4.10 31.12
CA MET A 225 4.23 3.98 31.18
C MET A 225 4.68 2.76 32.00
N TRP A 226 4.05 2.48 33.14
CA TRP A 226 4.36 1.30 33.94
C TRP A 226 4.09 0.00 33.17
N ALA A 227 2.95 -0.09 32.47
CA ALA A 227 2.64 -1.25 31.64
C ALA A 227 3.65 -1.43 30.50
N VAL A 228 4.04 -0.34 29.82
CA VAL A 228 5.06 -0.38 28.76
C VAL A 228 6.41 -0.85 29.32
N ILE A 229 6.83 -0.37 30.51
CA ILE A 229 8.05 -0.85 31.18
C ILE A 229 7.98 -2.36 31.41
N VAL A 230 6.87 -2.86 31.95
CA VAL A 230 6.73 -4.29 32.27
C VAL A 230 6.72 -5.16 31.01
N GLY A 231 6.01 -4.73 29.95
CA GLY A 231 6.02 -5.43 28.66
C GLY A 231 7.43 -5.52 28.05
N ALA A 232 8.12 -4.39 27.94
CA ALA A 232 9.48 -4.34 27.40
C ALA A 232 10.49 -5.10 28.27
N LEU A 233 10.31 -5.08 29.59
CA LEU A 233 11.10 -5.87 30.54
C LEU A 233 10.95 -7.37 30.29
N VAL A 234 9.72 -7.87 30.07
CA VAL A 234 9.46 -9.28 29.76
C VAL A 234 10.13 -9.70 28.45
N VAL A 235 10.00 -8.91 27.38
CA VAL A 235 10.67 -9.19 26.10
C VAL A 235 12.18 -9.27 26.29
N SER A 236 12.78 -8.25 26.90
CA SER A 236 14.23 -8.17 27.07
C SER A 236 14.79 -9.20 28.04
N ALA A 237 14.00 -9.61 29.05
CA ALA A 237 14.36 -10.73 29.92
C ALA A 237 14.47 -12.04 29.12
N PHE A 238 13.57 -12.28 28.16
CA PHE A 238 13.66 -13.45 27.29
C PHE A 238 14.79 -13.35 26.27
N ASP A 239 15.07 -12.17 25.70
CA ASP A 239 16.23 -11.97 24.83
C ASP A 239 17.54 -12.39 25.52
N ALA A 240 17.66 -12.09 26.82
CA ALA A 240 18.84 -12.43 27.60
C ALA A 240 18.92 -13.91 28.02
N THR A 241 17.78 -14.56 28.27
CA THR A 241 17.74 -15.87 28.96
C THR A 241 17.29 -17.03 28.08
N LEU A 242 16.40 -16.81 27.12
CA LEU A 242 15.77 -17.86 26.33
C LEU A 242 16.77 -18.65 25.45
N PRO A 243 17.74 -18.02 24.76
CA PRO A 243 18.75 -18.77 23.98
C PRO A 243 19.58 -19.71 24.86
N VAL A 244 20.01 -19.21 26.04
CA VAL A 244 20.82 -19.96 27.00
C VAL A 244 20.00 -21.09 27.61
N PHE A 245 18.74 -20.83 27.94
CA PHE A 245 17.83 -21.83 28.49
C PHE A 245 17.64 -23.01 27.53
N VAL A 246 17.41 -22.76 26.22
CA VAL A 246 17.19 -23.84 25.26
C VAL A 246 18.47 -24.58 24.89
N GLU A 247 19.62 -23.91 24.91
CA GLU A 247 20.93 -24.54 24.75
C GLU A 247 21.21 -25.49 25.94
N ASN A 248 21.01 -25.03 27.17
CA ASN A 248 21.29 -25.82 28.36
C ASN A 248 20.28 -26.96 28.57
N THR A 249 19.00 -26.72 28.31
CA THR A 249 17.91 -27.68 28.61
C THR A 249 17.68 -28.67 27.47
N PHE A 250 17.68 -28.20 26.22
CA PHE A 250 17.36 -29.02 25.06
C PHE A 250 18.57 -29.38 24.18
N HIS A 251 19.75 -28.82 24.48
CA HIS A 251 20.97 -28.99 23.69
C HIS A 251 20.82 -28.54 22.24
N TRP A 252 20.05 -27.47 22.03
CA TRP A 252 19.82 -26.90 20.71
C TRP A 252 21.05 -26.16 20.19
N SER A 253 21.23 -26.17 18.87
CA SER A 253 22.27 -25.39 18.20
C SER A 253 21.96 -23.89 18.24
N VAL A 254 22.95 -23.05 17.91
CA VAL A 254 22.78 -21.58 17.78
C VAL A 254 21.60 -21.23 16.85
N LEU A 255 21.38 -22.01 15.79
CA LEU A 255 20.23 -21.82 14.89
C LEU A 255 18.90 -22.13 15.59
N GLY A 256 18.83 -23.25 16.33
CA GLY A 256 17.65 -23.61 17.11
C GLY A 256 17.33 -22.58 18.20
N ALA A 257 18.35 -22.04 18.86
CA ALA A 257 18.24 -20.96 19.84
C ALA A 257 17.77 -19.64 19.22
N GLY A 258 18.01 -19.39 17.92
CA GLY A 258 17.41 -18.26 17.20
C GLY A 258 15.95 -18.52 16.80
N LEU A 259 15.62 -19.75 16.39
CA LEU A 259 14.27 -20.11 15.93
C LEU A 259 13.22 -20.10 17.05
N ILE A 260 13.62 -20.20 18.33
CA ILE A 260 12.69 -20.20 19.46
C ILE A 260 11.96 -18.86 19.67
N PHE A 261 12.42 -17.77 19.06
CA PHE A 261 11.70 -16.49 19.09
C PHE A 261 10.52 -16.44 18.12
N LEU A 262 10.47 -17.35 17.12
CA LEU A 262 9.40 -17.35 16.13
C LEU A 262 7.99 -17.52 16.72
N PRO A 263 7.72 -18.44 17.67
CA PRO A 263 6.41 -18.57 18.27
C PRO A 263 5.95 -17.28 18.96
N GLY A 264 6.87 -16.63 19.70
CA GLY A 264 6.57 -15.42 20.46
C GLY A 264 6.33 -14.17 19.61
N ALA A 265 6.65 -14.20 18.32
CA ALA A 265 6.44 -13.03 17.47
C ALA A 265 5.65 -13.35 16.19
N ALA A 266 5.13 -14.57 16.08
CA ALA A 266 4.09 -14.92 15.11
C ALA A 266 2.80 -14.09 15.31
N ALA A 267 2.55 -13.62 16.54
CA ALA A 267 1.40 -12.79 16.84
C ALA A 267 1.49 -11.37 16.26
N ALA A 268 2.70 -10.89 15.96
CA ALA A 268 2.96 -9.56 15.42
C ALA A 268 2.24 -9.28 14.09
N ILE A 269 1.99 -10.34 13.31
CA ILE A 269 1.25 -10.27 12.03
C ILE A 269 -0.20 -9.80 12.27
N PHE A 270 -0.73 -9.99 13.48
CA PHE A 270 -2.08 -9.61 13.87
C PHE A 270 -2.14 -8.26 14.60
N GLU A 271 -1.04 -7.54 14.79
CA GLU A 271 -1.05 -6.22 15.42
C GLU A 271 -1.98 -5.20 14.77
N PRO A 272 -2.17 -5.13 13.43
CA PRO A 272 -3.15 -4.22 12.83
C PRO A 272 -4.59 -4.56 13.25
N PHE A 273 -4.88 -5.86 13.43
CA PHE A 273 -6.17 -6.32 13.95
C PHE A 273 -6.32 -6.02 15.45
N PHE A 274 -5.25 -6.17 16.23
CA PHE A 274 -5.24 -5.79 17.65
C PHE A 274 -5.41 -4.28 17.85
N GLY A 275 -4.83 -3.47 16.96
CA GLY A 275 -5.06 -2.03 16.89
C GLY A 275 -6.53 -1.69 16.68
N LEU A 276 -7.16 -2.30 15.66
CA LEU A 276 -8.61 -2.16 15.43
C LEU A 276 -9.46 -2.59 16.64
N LEU A 277 -9.05 -3.68 17.31
CA LEU A 277 -9.75 -4.18 18.49
C LEU A 277 -9.64 -3.21 19.67
N SER A 278 -8.48 -2.57 19.84
CA SER A 278 -8.26 -1.49 20.81
C SER A 278 -9.12 -0.27 20.54
N ASP A 279 -9.24 0.12 19.26
CA ASP A 279 -10.08 1.26 18.87
C ASP A 279 -11.56 1.04 19.28
N ARG A 280 -12.03 -0.22 19.26
CA ARG A 280 -13.42 -0.59 19.60
C ARG A 280 -13.67 -0.87 21.08
N LEU A 281 -12.88 -1.74 21.69
CA LEU A 281 -13.11 -2.20 23.07
C LEU A 281 -12.53 -1.26 24.13
N GLY A 282 -11.72 -0.29 23.70
CA GLY A 282 -11.01 0.62 24.59
C GLY A 282 -9.76 0.01 25.21
N SER A 283 -8.83 0.88 25.57
CA SER A 283 -7.52 0.53 26.11
C SER A 283 -7.63 -0.25 27.42
N ARG A 284 -8.59 0.10 28.30
CA ARG A 284 -8.81 -0.56 29.60
C ARG A 284 -9.05 -2.07 29.48
N VAL A 285 -10.03 -2.49 28.68
CA VAL A 285 -10.41 -3.91 28.58
C VAL A 285 -9.28 -4.72 27.98
N ILE A 286 -8.66 -4.19 26.93
CA ILE A 286 -7.62 -4.86 26.16
C ILE A 286 -6.36 -5.07 27.00
N THR A 287 -5.85 -4.02 27.62
CA THR A 287 -4.64 -4.08 28.44
C THR A 287 -4.86 -4.92 29.71
N PHE A 288 -6.01 -4.77 30.38
CA PHE A 288 -6.35 -5.60 31.54
C PHE A 288 -6.37 -7.09 31.19
N ALA A 289 -7.10 -7.46 30.14
CA ALA A 289 -7.18 -8.85 29.68
C ALA A 289 -5.79 -9.39 29.27
N SER A 290 -5.00 -8.56 28.57
CA SER A 290 -3.65 -8.93 28.13
C SER A 290 -2.74 -9.26 29.32
N PHE A 291 -2.68 -8.42 30.35
CA PHE A 291 -1.85 -8.69 31.54
C PHE A 291 -2.37 -9.84 32.41
N VAL A 292 -3.70 -10.02 32.49
CA VAL A 292 -4.32 -11.17 33.19
C VAL A 292 -3.98 -12.50 32.53
N ILE A 293 -3.88 -12.54 31.19
CA ILE A 293 -3.51 -13.75 30.43
C ILE A 293 -1.99 -13.93 30.37
N LEU A 294 -1.24 -12.83 30.32
CA LEU A 294 0.23 -12.84 30.33
C LEU A 294 0.79 -13.50 31.59
N ALA A 295 0.23 -13.18 32.76
CA ALA A 295 0.69 -13.71 34.04
C ALA A 295 0.69 -15.26 34.13
N PRO A 296 -0.43 -15.97 33.90
CA PRO A 296 -0.43 -17.44 33.91
C PRO A 296 0.43 -18.03 32.79
N SER A 297 0.50 -17.38 31.62
CA SER A 297 1.35 -17.83 30.51
C SER A 297 2.83 -17.85 30.90
N LEU A 298 3.29 -16.77 31.56
CA LEU A 298 4.64 -16.68 32.12
C LEU A 298 4.85 -17.72 33.24
N ILE A 299 3.90 -17.86 34.17
CA ILE A 299 4.03 -18.83 35.27
C ILE A 299 4.11 -20.26 34.73
N CYS A 300 3.35 -20.61 33.70
CA CYS A 300 3.33 -21.95 33.12
C CYS A 300 4.66 -22.36 32.46
N LEU A 301 5.50 -21.41 32.06
CA LEU A 301 6.85 -21.70 31.56
C LEU A 301 7.73 -22.42 32.58
N ARG A 302 7.40 -22.35 33.89
CA ARG A 302 8.10 -23.08 34.95
C ARG A 302 8.07 -24.61 34.79
N PHE A 303 7.09 -25.14 34.05
CA PHE A 303 6.90 -26.58 33.89
C PHE A 303 7.78 -27.16 32.77
N VAL A 304 8.50 -26.31 32.04
CA VAL A 304 9.46 -26.71 31.02
C VAL A 304 10.78 -27.05 31.73
N GLU A 305 11.04 -28.35 31.94
CA GLU A 305 12.21 -28.82 32.71
C GLU A 305 13.08 -29.81 31.94
N GLU A 306 12.45 -30.75 31.25
CA GLU A 306 13.11 -31.85 30.56
C GLU A 306 13.16 -31.66 29.05
N ASN A 307 14.16 -32.28 28.41
CA ASN A 307 14.24 -32.39 26.96
C ASN A 307 13.24 -33.43 26.42
N SER A 308 11.98 -32.99 26.27
CA SER A 308 10.87 -33.79 25.75
C SER A 308 10.08 -33.01 24.71
N PRO A 309 9.53 -33.66 23.66
CA PRO A 309 8.64 -33.02 22.69
C PRO A 309 7.45 -32.30 23.34
N SER A 310 6.91 -32.82 24.45
CA SER A 310 5.80 -32.18 25.17
C SER A 310 6.20 -30.85 25.81
N HIS A 311 7.42 -30.78 26.36
CA HIS A 311 7.96 -29.56 26.98
C HIS A 311 8.35 -28.52 25.94
N ILE A 312 8.89 -28.94 24.80
CA ILE A 312 9.16 -28.07 23.66
C ILE A 312 7.84 -27.48 23.13
N GLY A 313 6.80 -28.31 22.99
CA GLY A 313 5.47 -27.86 22.61
C GLY A 313 4.88 -26.85 23.60
N LEU A 314 4.97 -27.14 24.91
CA LEU A 314 4.54 -26.21 25.96
C LEU A 314 5.28 -24.87 25.88
N LEU A 315 6.61 -24.89 25.73
CA LEU A 315 7.42 -23.69 25.58
C LEU A 315 6.94 -22.85 24.39
N CYS A 316 6.79 -23.44 23.21
CA CYS A 316 6.33 -22.73 22.01
C CYS A 316 4.94 -22.13 22.19
N VAL A 317 3.99 -22.86 22.77
CA VAL A 317 2.62 -22.36 22.99
C VAL A 317 2.61 -21.22 24.01
N MET A 318 3.34 -21.35 25.11
CA MET A 318 3.42 -20.29 26.13
C MET A 318 4.12 -19.05 25.59
N LEU A 319 5.20 -19.19 24.83
CA LEU A 319 5.86 -18.06 24.16
C LEU A 319 4.94 -17.36 23.18
N GLY A 320 4.16 -18.10 22.39
CA GLY A 320 3.16 -17.53 21.49
C GLY A 320 2.06 -16.76 22.23
N LEU A 321 1.59 -17.26 23.37
CA LEU A 321 0.62 -16.54 24.22
C LEU A 321 1.23 -15.28 24.84
N VAL A 322 2.49 -15.34 25.30
CA VAL A 322 3.19 -14.17 25.82
C VAL A 322 3.32 -13.10 24.74
N GLY A 323 3.79 -13.48 23.55
CA GLY A 323 3.86 -12.62 22.37
C GLY A 323 2.54 -11.94 22.06
N MET A 324 1.48 -12.74 21.91
CA MET A 324 0.13 -12.23 21.65
C MET A 324 -0.35 -11.24 22.70
N CYS A 325 -0.09 -11.47 23.99
CA CYS A 325 -0.49 -10.52 25.04
C CYS A 325 0.28 -9.20 24.95
N ILE A 326 1.57 -9.25 24.61
CA ILE A 326 2.40 -8.06 24.45
C ILE A 326 1.94 -7.26 23.23
N ASP A 327 1.82 -7.93 22.07
CA ASP A 327 1.40 -7.36 20.79
C ASP A 327 -0.03 -6.81 20.83
N LEU A 328 -0.90 -7.40 21.66
CA LEU A 328 -2.26 -6.88 21.90
C LEU A 328 -2.26 -5.64 22.80
N SER A 329 -1.37 -5.57 23.79
CA SER A 329 -1.30 -4.47 24.76
C SER A 329 -0.64 -3.21 24.21
N GLN A 330 0.38 -3.34 23.35
CA GLN A 330 1.20 -2.21 22.89
C GLN A 330 0.39 -1.15 22.12
N PRO A 331 -0.35 -1.49 21.03
CA PRO A 331 -1.16 -0.50 20.32
C PRO A 331 -2.19 0.20 21.23
N ALA A 332 -2.75 -0.54 22.19
CA ALA A 332 -3.73 -0.01 23.13
C ALA A 332 -3.15 1.04 24.09
N LEU A 333 -1.89 0.87 24.51
CA LEU A 333 -1.18 1.81 25.37
C LEU A 333 -0.78 3.09 24.61
N ILE A 334 -0.43 2.97 23.32
CA ILE A 334 -0.11 4.12 22.46
C ILE A 334 -1.39 4.94 22.18
N VAL A 335 -2.51 4.28 21.85
CA VAL A 335 -3.81 4.95 21.66
C VAL A 335 -4.28 5.64 22.95
N GLU A 336 -4.04 5.00 24.11
CA GLU A 336 -4.33 5.61 25.41
C GLU A 336 -3.57 6.92 25.64
N MET A 337 -2.30 6.98 25.22
CA MET A 337 -1.49 8.19 25.33
C MET A 337 -2.12 9.35 24.56
N GLN A 338 -2.61 9.10 23.33
CA GLN A 338 -3.29 10.11 22.53
C GLN A 338 -4.61 10.56 23.17
N ARG A 339 -5.38 9.63 23.76
CA ARG A 339 -6.64 9.96 24.44
C ARG A 339 -6.42 10.86 25.66
N VAL A 340 -5.39 10.60 26.47
CA VAL A 340 -5.08 11.48 27.61
C VAL A 340 -4.75 12.90 27.14
N LEU A 341 -4.02 13.05 26.03
CA LEU A 341 -3.74 14.37 25.47
C LEU A 341 -5.01 15.10 25.04
N ASP A 342 -5.92 14.39 24.36
CA ASP A 342 -7.20 14.93 23.92
C ASP A 342 -8.06 15.36 25.11
N ASP A 343 -8.13 14.54 26.16
CA ASP A 343 -8.88 14.85 27.40
C ASP A 343 -8.31 16.08 28.11
N MET A 344 -6.98 16.19 28.21
CA MET A 344 -6.33 17.35 28.82
C MET A 344 -6.58 18.65 28.06
N GLU A 345 -6.59 18.60 26.73
CA GLU A 345 -6.87 19.78 25.89
C GLU A 345 -8.37 20.15 25.93
N ALA A 346 -9.26 19.16 26.10
CA ALA A 346 -10.69 19.40 26.27
C ALA A 346 -11.01 20.04 27.64
N GLU A 347 -10.28 19.70 28.70
CA GLU A 347 -10.44 20.28 30.04
C GLU A 347 -9.86 21.70 30.14
N ASP A 348 -8.70 21.95 29.52
CA ASP A 348 -7.99 23.24 29.53
C ASP A 348 -7.52 23.60 28.10
N PRO A 349 -8.38 24.27 27.28
CA PRO A 349 -8.03 24.62 25.91
C PRO A 349 -6.77 25.48 25.84
N GLY A 350 -5.77 25.03 25.08
CA GLY A 350 -4.46 25.66 24.98
C GLY A 350 -3.47 25.24 26.06
N VAL A 351 -3.75 24.21 26.87
CA VAL A 351 -2.87 23.72 27.96
C VAL A 351 -1.45 23.40 27.47
N PHE A 352 -1.31 22.98 26.21
CA PHE A 352 -0.03 22.67 25.56
C PHE A 352 0.49 23.79 24.65
N GLY A 353 -0.28 24.87 24.44
CA GLY A 353 0.04 25.98 23.54
C GLY A 353 -0.04 25.61 22.05
N GLY A 354 0.11 26.59 21.16
CA GLY A 354 -0.14 26.44 19.71
C GLY A 354 0.79 25.49 18.93
N ARG A 355 1.71 24.78 19.60
CA ARG A 355 2.57 23.75 18.98
C ARG A 355 2.23 22.32 19.42
N GLY A 356 1.34 22.14 20.39
CA GLY A 356 0.98 20.82 20.94
C GLY A 356 2.09 20.15 21.76
N ALA A 357 1.79 18.97 22.31
CA ALA A 357 2.70 18.17 23.15
C ALA A 357 2.76 16.69 22.74
N VAL A 358 2.41 16.40 21.49
CA VAL A 358 2.28 15.04 20.95
C VAL A 358 3.63 14.31 20.95
N ALA A 359 4.70 14.94 20.45
CA ALA A 359 6.02 14.29 20.45
C ALA A 359 6.58 14.12 21.86
N GLN A 360 6.30 15.06 22.77
CA GLN A 360 6.63 14.91 24.19
C GLN A 360 5.90 13.72 24.85
N ALA A 361 4.63 13.45 24.53
CA ALA A 361 3.91 12.32 25.07
C ALA A 361 4.45 10.97 24.56
N PHE A 362 4.66 10.84 23.25
CA PHE A 362 5.28 9.64 22.67
C PHE A 362 6.74 9.46 23.11
N SER A 363 7.43 10.55 23.49
CA SER A 363 8.75 10.43 24.09
C SER A 363 8.72 9.82 25.49
N LEU A 364 7.67 10.06 26.28
CA LEU A 364 7.49 9.40 27.58
C LEU A 364 7.22 7.91 27.43
N GLU A 365 6.46 7.54 26.42
CA GLU A 365 6.20 6.14 26.08
C GLU A 365 7.47 5.40 25.63
N ASN A 366 8.23 5.97 24.69
CA ASN A 366 9.52 5.41 24.28
C ASN A 366 10.51 5.36 25.45
N MET A 367 10.53 6.38 26.30
CA MET A 367 11.35 6.39 27.52
C MET A 367 11.00 5.22 28.45
N ALA A 368 9.69 4.95 28.65
CA ALA A 368 9.22 3.81 29.41
C ALA A 368 9.64 2.48 28.78
N HIS A 369 9.52 2.35 27.45
CA HIS A 369 9.93 1.15 26.72
C HIS A 369 11.44 0.87 26.90
N PHE A 370 12.31 1.87 26.69
CA PHE A 370 13.75 1.72 26.92
C PHE A 370 14.09 1.47 28.40
N GLY A 371 13.30 1.99 29.33
CA GLY A 371 13.43 1.66 30.75
C GLY A 371 13.20 0.18 31.03
N GLY A 372 12.18 -0.41 30.41
CA GLY A 372 11.94 -1.86 30.45
C GLY A 372 13.08 -2.66 29.82
N LEU A 373 13.57 -2.26 28.63
CA LEU A 373 14.71 -2.92 27.97
C LEU A 373 16.01 -2.84 28.79
N ALA A 374 16.23 -1.78 29.57
CA ALA A 374 17.38 -1.67 30.47
C ALA A 374 17.25 -2.59 31.70
N LEU A 375 16.04 -2.73 32.25
CA LEU A 375 15.76 -3.52 33.45
C LEU A 375 15.60 -5.02 33.16
N GLY A 376 15.18 -5.39 31.94
CA GLY A 376 14.93 -6.77 31.51
C GLY A 376 16.11 -7.71 31.74
N PRO A 377 17.33 -7.41 31.25
CA PRO A 377 18.49 -8.27 31.46
C PRO A 377 18.91 -8.34 32.93
N MET A 378 18.68 -7.28 33.70
CA MET A 378 18.98 -7.25 35.14
C MET A 378 18.03 -8.14 35.93
N LEU A 379 16.74 -8.14 35.61
CA LEU A 379 15.75 -8.94 36.34
C LEU A 379 15.65 -10.37 35.78
N GLY A 380 15.66 -10.54 34.46
CA GLY A 380 15.66 -11.84 33.80
C GLY A 380 16.98 -12.59 33.99
N GLY A 381 18.07 -12.01 33.49
CA GLY A 381 19.39 -12.65 33.47
C GLY A 381 19.94 -12.93 34.87
N PHE A 382 19.91 -11.97 35.78
CA PHE A 382 20.45 -12.18 37.14
C PHE A 382 19.63 -13.17 37.95
N VAL A 383 18.29 -13.10 37.88
CA VAL A 383 17.43 -14.02 38.63
C VAL A 383 17.53 -15.44 38.06
N GLU A 384 17.63 -15.57 36.74
CA GLU A 384 17.86 -16.88 36.10
C GLU A 384 19.20 -17.49 36.54
N VAL A 385 20.28 -16.72 36.51
CA VAL A 385 21.61 -17.22 36.92
C VAL A 385 21.66 -17.61 38.40
N GLN A 386 21.02 -16.83 39.29
CA GLN A 386 21.09 -17.08 40.73
C GLN A 386 20.05 -18.07 41.26
N TYR A 387 18.83 -18.03 40.72
CA TYR A 387 17.67 -18.74 41.27
C TYR A 387 17.01 -19.68 40.25
N GLY A 388 17.47 -19.68 39.00
CA GLY A 388 17.01 -20.56 37.94
C GLY A 388 15.76 -20.06 37.20
N TRP A 389 15.54 -20.65 36.02
CA TRP A 389 14.41 -20.38 35.12
C TRP A 389 13.05 -20.29 35.81
N LYS A 390 12.73 -21.25 36.71
CA LYS A 390 11.44 -21.33 37.39
C LYS A 390 11.13 -20.10 38.25
N VAL A 391 12.14 -19.56 38.92
CA VAL A 391 11.98 -18.40 39.81
C VAL A 391 11.84 -17.14 38.97
N MET A 392 12.62 -17.03 37.90
CA MET A 392 12.52 -15.92 36.95
C MET A 392 11.11 -15.83 36.32
N THR A 393 10.61 -16.93 35.74
CA THR A 393 9.29 -16.92 35.07
C THR A 393 8.13 -16.68 36.03
N LEU A 394 8.24 -17.18 37.26
CA LEU A 394 7.29 -16.88 38.34
C LEU A 394 7.33 -15.39 38.73
N ALA A 395 8.52 -14.81 38.89
CA ALA A 395 8.67 -13.39 39.23
C ALA A 395 8.07 -12.47 38.15
N LEU A 396 8.34 -12.76 36.88
CA LEU A 396 7.77 -12.04 35.74
C LEU A 396 6.24 -12.20 35.66
N GLY A 397 5.73 -13.40 35.95
CA GLY A 397 4.29 -13.65 35.99
C GLY A 397 3.57 -12.90 37.13
N ILE A 398 4.16 -12.86 38.33
CA ILE A 398 3.64 -12.07 39.45
C ILE A 398 3.67 -10.58 39.12
N LEU A 399 4.78 -10.09 38.55
CA LEU A 399 4.90 -8.70 38.13
C LEU A 399 3.82 -8.32 37.11
N SER A 400 3.55 -9.20 36.14
CA SER A 400 2.49 -9.01 35.14
C SER A 400 1.10 -9.01 35.77
N MET A 401 0.84 -9.89 36.76
CA MET A 401 -0.44 -9.92 37.48
C MET A 401 -0.69 -8.65 38.28
N VAL A 402 0.34 -8.13 38.97
CA VAL A 402 0.25 -6.86 39.72
C VAL A 402 -0.02 -5.71 38.76
N THR A 403 0.55 -5.76 37.55
CA THR A 403 0.38 -4.74 36.51
C THR A 403 -1.01 -4.73 35.89
N ALA A 404 -1.75 -5.84 35.94
CA ALA A 404 -3.13 -5.89 35.45
C ALA A 404 -4.05 -4.92 36.21
N MET A 405 -3.93 -4.83 37.54
CA MET A 405 -4.87 -4.05 38.36
C MET A 405 -4.93 -2.56 37.99
N PRO A 406 -3.81 -1.83 37.87
CA PRO A 406 -3.82 -0.44 37.39
C PRO A 406 -4.49 -0.21 36.03
N MET A 407 -4.54 -1.22 35.15
CA MET A 407 -5.13 -1.06 33.81
C MET A 407 -6.62 -0.72 33.86
N LEU A 408 -7.31 -1.07 34.96
CA LEU A 408 -8.72 -0.74 35.18
C LEU A 408 -9.01 0.77 35.25
N TRP A 409 -7.97 1.60 35.43
CA TRP A 409 -8.08 3.07 35.47
C TRP A 409 -7.81 3.75 34.12
N LEU A 410 -7.51 3.01 33.04
CA LEU A 410 -7.35 3.54 31.69
C LEU A 410 -8.71 3.86 31.02
N SER A 411 -8.73 4.45 29.83
CA SER A 411 -9.98 4.77 29.11
C SER A 411 -10.86 3.56 28.83
N GLY A 412 -12.18 3.74 28.96
CA GLY A 412 -13.17 2.79 28.47
C GLY A 412 -13.32 2.78 26.94
N PRO A 413 -14.35 2.08 26.42
CA PRO A 413 -14.78 2.19 25.03
C PRO A 413 -15.13 3.64 24.67
N MET A 414 -15.05 4.02 23.39
CA MET A 414 -15.53 5.34 22.96
C MET A 414 -17.04 5.47 23.23
N GLU A 415 -17.44 6.48 23.98
CA GLU A 415 -18.84 6.87 24.15
C GLU A 415 -19.23 7.80 23.00
N GLU A 416 -20.38 7.53 22.36
CA GLU A 416 -20.91 8.39 21.31
C GLU A 416 -21.57 9.60 21.97
N VAL A 417 -21.02 10.79 21.75
CA VAL A 417 -21.58 12.03 22.29
C VAL A 417 -22.74 12.47 21.40
N SER A 418 -23.97 12.23 21.84
CA SER A 418 -25.16 12.83 21.23
C SER A 418 -25.44 14.18 21.87
N TRP A 419 -25.65 15.19 21.05
CA TRP A 419 -26.11 16.50 21.50
C TRP A 419 -27.63 16.56 21.39
N ILE A 420 -28.29 16.75 22.53
CA ILE A 420 -29.74 16.93 22.58
C ILE A 420 -30.01 18.38 22.91
N GLU A 421 -30.86 19.02 22.11
CA GLU A 421 -31.34 20.37 22.38
C GLU A 421 -32.34 20.29 23.54
N SER A 422 -32.02 20.90 24.68
CA SER A 422 -32.93 20.95 25.82
C SER A 422 -34.15 21.82 25.50
N ALA A 423 -35.22 21.71 26.28
CA ALA A 423 -36.47 22.46 26.07
C ALA A 423 -36.28 23.99 26.12
N ASP A 424 -35.11 24.42 26.57
CA ASP A 424 -34.65 25.77 26.86
C ASP A 424 -33.85 26.33 25.67
N GLY A 425 -33.49 25.50 24.69
CA GLY A 425 -32.68 25.86 23.53
C GLY A 425 -31.16 25.81 23.77
N GLU A 426 -30.70 25.22 24.87
CA GLU A 426 -29.28 24.98 25.13
C GLU A 426 -28.91 23.53 24.77
N MET A 427 -27.78 23.33 24.09
CA MET A 427 -27.29 21.97 23.75
C MET A 427 -26.73 21.31 25.01
N GLU A 428 -27.40 20.27 25.50
CA GLU A 428 -26.91 19.44 26.60
C GLU A 428 -26.23 18.17 26.09
N ARG A 429 -25.20 17.75 26.83
CA ARG A 429 -24.31 16.63 26.51
C ARG A 429 -24.73 15.42 27.35
N GLU A 430 -25.38 14.43 26.74
CA GLU A 430 -25.64 13.13 27.39
C GLU A 430 -24.69 12.05 26.83
N ALA A 431 -24.07 11.29 27.73
CA ALA A 431 -23.20 10.16 27.40
C ALA A 431 -23.81 8.89 28.01
N GLU A 432 -24.22 7.94 27.16
CA GLU A 432 -24.70 6.62 27.62
C GLU A 432 -23.62 5.54 27.40
N PRO A 433 -23.36 4.67 28.39
CA PRO A 433 -22.42 3.56 28.25
C PRO A 433 -22.97 2.47 27.33
N MET A 434 -22.27 2.19 26.23
CA MET A 434 -22.67 1.20 25.21
C MET A 434 -22.60 -0.23 25.75
N SER A 435 -23.59 -1.08 25.45
CA SER A 435 -23.57 -2.50 25.83
C SER A 435 -22.66 -3.33 24.90
N LEU A 436 -22.10 -4.44 25.41
CA LEU A 436 -21.21 -5.33 24.65
C LEU A 436 -21.91 -5.95 23.42
N GLY A 437 -23.24 -6.10 23.46
CA GLY A 437 -24.04 -6.55 22.32
C GLY A 437 -24.10 -5.51 21.21
N ASP A 438 -24.31 -4.23 21.57
CA ASP A 438 -24.39 -3.11 20.63
C ASP A 438 -23.03 -2.84 19.94
N LEU A 439 -21.92 -3.07 20.65
CA LEU A 439 -20.55 -2.94 20.13
C LEU A 439 -20.18 -3.99 19.07
N MET A 440 -20.78 -5.19 19.13
CA MET A 440 -20.56 -6.25 18.14
C MET A 440 -21.51 -6.15 16.94
N GLU A 441 -22.67 -5.53 17.12
CA GLU A 441 -23.70 -5.35 16.09
C GLU A 441 -23.58 -4.03 15.30
N ARG A 442 -22.80 -3.04 15.79
CA ARG A 442 -22.58 -1.81 15.04
C ARG A 442 -21.73 -2.03 13.77
N PRO A 443 -22.22 -1.60 12.60
CA PRO A 443 -21.35 -1.40 11.44
C PRO A 443 -20.34 -0.29 11.78
N PHE A 444 -19.16 -0.34 11.15
CA PHE A 444 -18.19 0.76 11.24
C PHE A 444 -18.90 2.11 11.01
N PRO A 445 -18.44 3.24 11.58
CA PRO A 445 -18.70 4.55 10.99
C PRO A 445 -17.84 4.66 9.72
N TYR A 446 -18.10 3.76 8.79
CA TYR A 446 -17.87 3.87 7.38
C TYR A 446 -19.28 3.72 6.84
N GLN A 447 -19.88 4.82 6.36
CA GLN A 447 -21.25 4.83 5.87
C GLN A 447 -21.54 3.53 5.09
N GLU A 448 -22.44 2.72 5.61
CA GLU A 448 -22.94 1.54 4.93
C GLU A 448 -23.50 1.96 3.56
N ARG A 449 -22.99 1.35 2.49
CA ARG A 449 -23.91 0.86 1.46
C ARG A 449 -23.86 -0.66 1.45
N LYS A 450 -25.04 -1.22 1.66
CA LYS A 450 -25.37 -2.62 1.90
C LYS A 450 -24.95 -3.52 0.74
N LEU A 451 -24.04 -4.45 1.02
CA LEU A 451 -23.94 -5.70 0.27
C LEU A 451 -24.61 -6.81 1.07
N THR A 452 -25.70 -7.31 0.51
CA THR A 452 -26.40 -8.51 0.96
C THR A 452 -25.58 -9.71 0.50
N ILE A 453 -25.36 -10.71 1.36
CA ILE A 453 -25.21 -12.17 1.13
C ILE A 453 -24.64 -12.70 2.45
N GLY A 454 -25.34 -13.51 3.24
CA GLY A 454 -25.95 -14.75 2.82
C GLY A 454 -25.05 -15.96 3.04
N GLU A 455 -24.08 -15.94 3.97
CA GLU A 455 -23.44 -17.17 4.47
C GLU A 455 -23.15 -17.10 5.98
N ASN A 456 -23.37 -18.23 6.67
CA ASN A 456 -23.36 -18.37 8.12
C ASN A 456 -21.92 -18.28 8.70
N PRO A 457 -21.65 -17.45 9.74
CA PRO A 457 -20.31 -17.21 10.31
C PRO A 457 -19.55 -18.47 10.75
N GLN A 458 -20.25 -19.55 11.11
CA GLN A 458 -19.60 -20.79 11.54
C GLN A 458 -18.91 -21.56 10.40
N THR A 459 -19.29 -21.33 9.14
CA THR A 459 -18.69 -22.02 7.98
C THR A 459 -17.40 -21.36 7.49
N ILE A 460 -17.23 -20.06 7.78
CA ILE A 460 -16.04 -19.26 7.41
C ILE A 460 -14.85 -19.60 8.31
N ASN A 461 -15.06 -19.70 9.63
CA ASN A 461 -14.02 -20.06 10.58
C ASN A 461 -13.46 -21.48 10.36
N MET A 462 -14.31 -22.43 9.95
CA MET A 462 -13.88 -23.81 9.69
C MET A 462 -13.11 -23.97 8.37
N LYS A 463 -13.44 -23.16 7.34
CA LYS A 463 -12.68 -23.08 6.08
C LYS A 463 -11.34 -22.36 6.26
N LEU A 464 -11.27 -21.34 7.12
CA LEU A 464 -10.04 -20.64 7.46
C LEU A 464 -9.07 -21.56 8.22
N PHE A 465 -9.57 -22.33 9.19
CA PHE A 465 -8.78 -23.31 9.94
C PHE A 465 -8.29 -24.48 9.07
N ALA A 466 -9.12 -24.95 8.12
CA ALA A 466 -8.72 -25.98 7.16
C ALA A 466 -7.67 -25.50 6.14
N ARG A 467 -7.75 -24.23 5.71
CA ARG A 467 -6.71 -23.62 4.85
C ARG A 467 -5.41 -23.39 5.62
N PHE A 468 -5.49 -23.02 6.90
CA PHE A 468 -4.32 -22.80 7.76
C PHE A 468 -3.61 -24.12 8.14
N SER A 469 -4.37 -25.18 8.41
CA SER A 469 -3.83 -26.54 8.60
C SER A 469 -3.09 -27.05 7.34
N LYS A 470 -3.60 -26.71 6.15
CA LYS A 470 -2.98 -27.04 4.87
C LYS A 470 -1.73 -26.20 4.58
N LEU A 471 -1.68 -24.97 5.10
CA LEU A 471 -0.49 -24.11 5.07
C LEU A 471 0.62 -24.66 5.97
N LEU A 472 0.27 -25.11 7.18
CA LEU A 472 1.20 -25.75 8.13
C LEU A 472 1.69 -27.11 7.63
N SER A 473 0.84 -27.92 6.99
CA SER A 473 1.28 -29.17 6.35
C SER A 473 2.22 -28.91 5.18
N ASN A 474 1.98 -27.85 4.41
CA ASN A 474 2.89 -27.46 3.31
C ASN A 474 4.22 -26.92 3.84
N LEU A 475 4.26 -26.18 4.96
CA LEU A 475 5.49 -25.75 5.63
C LEU A 475 6.31 -26.91 6.18
N TYR A 476 5.66 -27.94 6.74
CA TYR A 476 6.32 -29.17 7.19
C TYR A 476 6.86 -30.02 6.02
N THR A 477 6.14 -30.04 4.90
CA THR A 477 6.59 -30.77 3.70
C THR A 477 7.74 -30.03 3.00
N THR A 478 7.69 -28.70 2.96
CA THR A 478 8.72 -27.85 2.32
C THR A 478 10.05 -27.95 3.07
N THR A 479 10.05 -27.98 4.41
CA THR A 479 11.27 -28.12 5.23
C THR A 479 11.97 -29.48 5.06
N SER A 480 11.26 -30.54 4.66
CA SER A 480 11.85 -31.86 4.40
C SER A 480 12.66 -31.96 3.08
N THR A 481 12.48 -30.99 2.17
CA THR A 481 13.17 -30.93 0.87
C THR A 481 14.45 -30.07 0.86
N TRP A 482 14.76 -29.35 1.95
CA TRP A 482 15.91 -28.42 2.02
C TRP A 482 17.20 -29.04 2.60
N LEU A 483 17.21 -30.34 2.88
CA LEU A 483 18.38 -31.06 3.39
C LEU A 483 18.96 -32.04 2.35
N GLN A 484 19.33 -31.54 1.17
CA GLN A 484 20.40 -32.15 0.36
C GLN A 484 21.24 -31.08 -0.35
N PRO A 485 22.56 -31.06 -0.18
CA PRO A 485 23.43 -30.12 -0.87
C PRO A 485 23.86 -30.70 -2.22
N SER A 486 23.49 -30.08 -3.34
CA SER A 486 24.39 -29.98 -4.51
C SER A 486 23.82 -29.09 -5.63
N HIS A 487 24.71 -28.26 -6.16
CA HIS A 487 24.65 -27.50 -7.42
C HIS A 487 23.81 -26.20 -7.46
N ILE A 488 24.47 -25.09 -7.08
CA ILE A 488 24.21 -23.76 -7.61
C ILE A 488 25.11 -23.55 -8.84
N SER A 489 24.49 -23.45 -10.02
CA SER A 489 24.93 -22.62 -11.14
C SER A 489 23.92 -22.72 -12.28
N ASP A 490 23.07 -21.70 -12.43
CA ASP A 490 22.64 -21.07 -13.70
C ASP A 490 21.29 -20.37 -13.56
N GLY A 491 21.17 -19.18 -14.16
CA GLY A 491 20.05 -18.25 -14.01
C GLY A 491 18.70 -18.85 -14.38
N ILE A 492 17.72 -18.71 -13.48
CA ILE A 492 16.33 -19.01 -13.81
C ILE A 492 15.81 -17.89 -14.72
N LYS A 493 15.85 -18.13 -16.03
CA LYS A 493 14.92 -17.47 -16.95
C LYS A 493 13.53 -17.95 -16.57
N VAL A 494 12.69 -17.08 -16.00
CA VAL A 494 11.26 -17.35 -15.89
C VAL A 494 10.72 -17.37 -17.32
N GLN A 495 10.51 -18.57 -17.87
CA GLN A 495 9.96 -18.74 -19.20
C GLN A 495 8.45 -18.44 -19.14
N GLY A 496 7.95 -17.54 -19.99
CA GLY A 496 6.53 -17.18 -20.05
C GLY A 496 5.64 -18.39 -20.32
N SER A 497 4.46 -18.45 -19.71
CA SER A 497 3.50 -19.53 -19.96
C SER A 497 2.59 -19.23 -21.16
N TYR A 498 2.39 -17.95 -21.43
CA TYR A 498 1.54 -17.44 -22.51
C TYR A 498 2.24 -16.30 -23.25
N ILE A 499 1.74 -15.95 -24.43
CA ILE A 499 2.20 -14.80 -25.21
C ILE A 499 1.00 -13.94 -25.60
N PHE A 500 1.12 -12.62 -25.40
CA PHE A 500 0.15 -11.65 -25.90
C PHE A 500 0.54 -11.29 -27.34
N PRO A 501 -0.22 -11.74 -28.36
CA PRO A 501 0.12 -11.47 -29.75
C PRO A 501 0.10 -9.98 -30.06
N ALA A 502 0.89 -9.56 -31.05
CA ALA A 502 0.81 -8.20 -31.57
C ALA A 502 -0.60 -7.95 -32.14
N GLU A 503 -1.17 -6.77 -31.91
CA GLU A 503 -2.50 -6.42 -32.45
C GLU A 503 -2.53 -6.38 -33.98
N SER A 504 -1.36 -6.30 -34.63
CA SER A 504 -1.28 -6.35 -36.09
C SER A 504 -1.42 -7.78 -36.67
N GLU A 505 -1.41 -8.82 -35.83
CA GLU A 505 -1.60 -10.20 -36.25
C GLU A 505 -3.04 -10.49 -36.71
N PRO A 506 -3.29 -11.58 -37.46
CA PRO A 506 -4.63 -11.89 -37.94
C PRO A 506 -5.65 -12.05 -36.82
N HIS A 507 -6.85 -11.51 -37.03
CA HIS A 507 -8.00 -11.56 -36.13
C HIS A 507 -9.08 -12.52 -36.63
N GLU A 508 -9.77 -13.13 -35.68
CA GLU A 508 -11.03 -13.81 -35.88
C GLU A 508 -12.20 -12.81 -35.93
N ALA A 509 -12.18 -11.82 -35.04
CA ALA A 509 -13.21 -10.79 -34.92
C ALA A 509 -12.72 -9.61 -34.08
N THR A 510 -13.42 -8.49 -34.17
CA THR A 510 -13.35 -7.38 -33.21
C THR A 510 -14.51 -7.47 -32.21
N ILE A 511 -14.24 -7.29 -30.92
CA ILE A 511 -15.27 -7.07 -29.89
C ILE A 511 -15.54 -5.57 -29.78
N MET A 512 -16.82 -5.21 -29.73
CA MET A 512 -17.32 -3.87 -29.44
C MET A 512 -18.51 -3.95 -28.48
N GLY A 513 -18.76 -2.89 -27.72
CA GLY A 513 -19.90 -2.79 -26.82
C GLY A 513 -20.78 -1.58 -27.17
N LEU A 514 -22.10 -1.74 -27.12
CA LEU A 514 -23.00 -0.59 -27.11
C LEU A 514 -23.16 -0.11 -25.66
N PRO A 515 -22.99 1.19 -25.37
CA PRO A 515 -23.12 1.70 -24.02
C PRO A 515 -24.58 1.65 -23.57
N SER A 516 -24.79 1.50 -22.27
CA SER A 516 -26.13 1.60 -21.68
C SER A 516 -26.45 3.03 -21.28
N ARG A 517 -27.74 3.35 -21.18
CA ARG A 517 -28.20 4.70 -20.78
C ARG A 517 -27.76 5.13 -19.38
N CYS A 518 -27.33 4.21 -18.51
CA CYS A 518 -26.79 4.56 -17.20
C CYS A 518 -25.28 4.83 -17.20
N SER A 519 -24.59 4.61 -18.33
CA SER A 519 -23.15 4.83 -18.44
C SER A 519 -22.78 6.17 -19.08
N LEU A 520 -23.73 6.88 -19.68
CA LEU A 520 -23.47 8.11 -20.43
C LEU A 520 -24.51 9.20 -20.16
N PRO A 521 -24.13 10.48 -20.25
CA PRO A 521 -25.07 11.60 -20.25
C PRO A 521 -26.16 11.44 -21.34
N PRO A 522 -27.44 11.75 -21.03
CA PRO A 522 -28.55 11.55 -21.97
C PRO A 522 -28.40 12.26 -23.33
N ASP A 523 -27.74 13.42 -23.34
CA ASP A 523 -27.47 14.25 -24.53
C ASP A 523 -26.34 13.69 -25.41
N GLN A 524 -25.46 12.85 -24.85
CA GLN A 524 -24.37 12.22 -25.59
C GLN A 524 -24.70 10.80 -26.09
N TYR A 525 -25.67 10.13 -25.48
CA TYR A 525 -25.97 8.71 -25.72
C TYR A 525 -26.24 8.37 -27.21
N ASP A 526 -27.12 9.11 -27.88
CA ASP A 526 -27.48 8.81 -29.28
C ASP A 526 -26.30 9.11 -30.24
N ALA A 527 -25.51 10.15 -29.96
CA ALA A 527 -24.33 10.49 -30.75
C ALA A 527 -23.25 9.40 -30.63
N MET A 528 -22.98 8.95 -29.42
CA MET A 528 -22.06 7.84 -29.15
C MET A 528 -22.50 6.55 -29.84
N CYS A 529 -23.78 6.15 -29.70
CA CYS A 529 -24.31 4.95 -30.36
C CYS A 529 -24.15 5.01 -31.90
N ASN A 530 -24.42 6.16 -32.51
CA ASN A 530 -24.26 6.35 -33.95
C ASN A 530 -22.79 6.27 -34.39
N GLU A 531 -21.87 6.84 -33.61
CA GLU A 531 -20.43 6.83 -33.91
C GLU A 531 -19.83 5.42 -33.78
N LEU A 532 -20.21 4.68 -32.74
CA LEU A 532 -19.82 3.26 -32.59
C LEU A 532 -20.34 2.40 -33.74
N ALA A 533 -21.57 2.65 -34.23
CA ALA A 533 -22.10 1.94 -35.39
C ALA A 533 -21.35 2.28 -36.70
N GLN A 534 -20.90 3.53 -36.86
CA GLN A 534 -20.04 3.93 -37.98
C GLN A 534 -18.66 3.29 -37.90
N LEU A 535 -18.06 3.23 -36.71
CA LEU A 535 -16.80 2.51 -36.48
C LEU A 535 -16.95 1.02 -36.82
N ALA A 536 -18.00 0.37 -36.32
CA ALA A 536 -18.31 -1.01 -36.64
C ALA A 536 -18.47 -1.22 -38.16
N ALA A 537 -19.15 -0.30 -38.87
CA ALA A 537 -19.29 -0.37 -40.31
C ALA A 537 -17.93 -0.37 -41.04
N VAL A 538 -16.97 0.44 -40.59
CA VAL A 538 -15.62 0.44 -41.17
C VAL A 538 -14.85 -0.83 -40.82
N ILE A 539 -14.96 -1.34 -39.59
CA ILE A 539 -14.32 -2.61 -39.19
C ILE A 539 -14.84 -3.78 -40.05
N THR A 540 -16.14 -3.82 -40.36
CA THR A 540 -16.73 -4.89 -41.19
C THR A 540 -16.22 -4.93 -42.64
N GLU A 541 -15.51 -3.89 -43.11
CA GLU A 541 -14.78 -3.96 -44.38
C GLU A 541 -13.62 -4.99 -44.32
N PHE A 542 -13.10 -5.28 -43.12
CA PHE A 542 -11.91 -6.09 -42.88
C PHE A 542 -12.19 -7.39 -42.13
N GLU A 543 -12.99 -7.35 -41.08
CA GLU A 543 -13.24 -8.50 -40.20
C GLU A 543 -14.63 -8.47 -39.53
N PRO A 544 -15.13 -9.62 -39.03
CA PRO A 544 -16.39 -9.67 -38.30
C PRO A 544 -16.36 -8.87 -37.00
N VAL A 545 -17.52 -8.34 -36.58
CA VAL A 545 -17.70 -7.64 -35.30
C VAL A 545 -18.64 -8.42 -34.39
N ARG A 546 -18.24 -8.57 -33.13
CA ARG A 546 -19.06 -9.09 -32.04
C ARG A 546 -19.52 -7.91 -31.20
N LEU A 547 -20.76 -7.48 -31.41
CA LEU A 547 -21.34 -6.32 -30.76
C LEU A 547 -22.14 -6.77 -29.54
N TYR A 548 -21.64 -6.47 -28.34
CA TYR A 548 -22.29 -6.79 -27.08
C TYR A 548 -23.28 -5.69 -26.72
N VAL A 549 -24.52 -6.06 -26.41
CA VAL A 549 -25.63 -5.13 -26.22
C VAL A 549 -26.52 -5.60 -25.08
N ARG A 550 -27.07 -4.67 -24.30
CA ARG A 550 -28.08 -5.01 -23.30
C ARG A 550 -29.31 -5.63 -23.95
N PRO A 551 -29.96 -6.64 -23.32
CA PRO A 551 -31.15 -7.28 -23.88
C PRO A 551 -32.27 -6.29 -24.27
N GLU A 552 -32.45 -5.23 -23.50
CA GLU A 552 -33.41 -4.16 -23.72
C GLU A 552 -33.05 -3.20 -24.89
N GLU A 553 -31.81 -3.22 -25.38
CA GLU A 553 -31.30 -2.32 -26.43
C GLU A 553 -31.04 -3.05 -27.76
N ILE A 554 -31.39 -4.34 -27.86
CA ILE A 554 -31.20 -5.15 -29.08
C ILE A 554 -31.86 -4.50 -30.29
N GLN A 555 -33.10 -4.00 -30.17
CA GLN A 555 -33.79 -3.38 -31.31
C GLN A 555 -33.12 -2.09 -31.77
N LEU A 556 -32.53 -1.34 -30.85
CA LEU A 556 -31.72 -0.16 -31.18
C LEU A 556 -30.47 -0.59 -31.97
N ALA A 557 -29.72 -1.57 -31.47
CA ALA A 557 -28.54 -2.09 -32.14
C ALA A 557 -28.86 -2.61 -33.56
N GLU A 558 -29.93 -3.39 -33.73
CA GLU A 558 -30.39 -3.86 -35.04
C GLU A 558 -30.68 -2.70 -36.00
N SER A 559 -31.31 -1.63 -35.49
CA SER A 559 -31.62 -0.43 -36.29
C SER A 559 -30.35 0.33 -36.71
N LEU A 560 -29.37 0.46 -35.81
CA LEU A 560 -28.09 1.11 -36.08
C LEU A 560 -27.27 0.32 -37.09
N VAL A 561 -27.17 -1.00 -36.91
CA VAL A 561 -26.49 -1.91 -37.85
C VAL A 561 -27.14 -1.80 -39.23
N LYS A 562 -28.46 -1.87 -39.32
CA LYS A 562 -29.18 -1.73 -40.60
C LYS A 562 -28.94 -0.37 -41.28
N THR A 563 -28.71 0.68 -40.50
CA THR A 563 -28.53 2.05 -41.00
C THR A 563 -27.12 2.29 -41.52
N PHE A 564 -26.10 1.88 -40.78
CA PHE A 564 -24.71 2.24 -41.06
C PHE A 564 -23.90 1.12 -41.72
N VAL A 565 -24.25 -0.14 -41.48
CA VAL A 565 -23.44 -1.30 -41.86
C VAL A 565 -23.97 -1.91 -43.15
N LYS A 566 -23.11 -1.96 -44.18
CA LYS A 566 -23.50 -2.46 -45.51
C LYS A 566 -23.84 -3.95 -45.50
N ASP A 567 -23.05 -4.74 -44.77
CA ASP A 567 -23.22 -6.18 -44.64
C ASP A 567 -23.45 -6.55 -43.18
N ALA A 568 -24.72 -6.52 -42.76
CA ALA A 568 -25.12 -6.83 -41.40
C ALA A 568 -24.78 -8.27 -40.98
N SER A 569 -24.52 -9.19 -41.93
CA SER A 569 -24.15 -10.58 -41.59
C SER A 569 -22.76 -10.70 -40.94
N LYS A 570 -21.92 -9.66 -41.06
CA LYS A 570 -20.62 -9.56 -40.40
C LYS A 570 -20.71 -9.05 -38.96
N ILE A 571 -21.89 -8.70 -38.47
CA ILE A 571 -22.10 -8.27 -37.08
C ILE A 571 -22.94 -9.31 -36.34
N SER A 572 -22.35 -9.88 -35.30
CA SER A 572 -23.05 -10.71 -34.32
C SER A 572 -23.47 -9.84 -33.16
N ILE A 573 -24.78 -9.58 -33.04
CA ILE A 573 -25.36 -8.89 -31.87
C ILE A 573 -25.53 -9.91 -30.74
N ILE A 574 -24.83 -9.69 -29.62
CA ILE A 574 -24.75 -10.63 -28.49
C ILE A 574 -25.41 -10.00 -27.25
N PRO A 575 -26.54 -10.53 -26.78
CA PRO A 575 -27.20 -10.04 -25.57
C PRO A 575 -26.35 -10.28 -24.32
N CYS A 576 -25.97 -9.21 -23.62
CA CYS A 576 -25.10 -9.24 -22.44
C CYS A 576 -25.44 -8.08 -21.50
N PRO A 577 -25.38 -8.24 -20.16
CA PRO A 577 -25.51 -7.12 -19.23
C PRO A 577 -24.23 -6.25 -19.23
N ILE A 578 -23.98 -5.55 -20.34
CA ILE A 578 -22.89 -4.59 -20.52
C ILE A 578 -23.40 -3.19 -20.17
N ASN A 579 -22.55 -2.32 -19.59
CA ASN A 579 -22.88 -0.91 -19.42
C ASN A 579 -21.91 0.00 -20.19
N HIS A 580 -20.60 -0.21 -20.02
CA HIS A 580 -19.60 0.57 -20.74
C HIS A 580 -19.37 0.12 -22.19
N CYS A 581 -19.05 1.06 -23.08
CA CYS A 581 -18.54 0.74 -24.43
C CYS A 581 -17.01 0.50 -24.47
N TRP A 582 -16.33 0.72 -23.34
CA TRP A 582 -14.88 0.61 -23.14
C TRP A 582 -14.41 -0.86 -23.04
N VAL A 583 -14.67 -1.63 -24.08
CA VAL A 583 -14.38 -3.08 -24.12
C VAL A 583 -12.89 -3.40 -24.16
N ARG A 584 -12.03 -2.42 -24.47
CA ARG A 584 -10.57 -2.53 -24.33
C ARG A 584 -10.16 -2.80 -22.88
N ASP A 585 -10.87 -2.17 -21.95
CA ASP A 585 -10.51 -2.17 -20.52
C ASP A 585 -11.35 -3.16 -19.72
N THR A 586 -12.64 -3.24 -20.05
CA THR A 586 -13.59 -4.15 -19.38
C THR A 586 -13.55 -5.56 -19.95
N GLY A 587 -13.06 -5.73 -21.18
CA GLY A 587 -13.05 -7.00 -21.91
C GLY A 587 -11.86 -7.90 -21.58
N PRO A 588 -11.87 -9.15 -22.07
CA PRO A 588 -10.79 -10.09 -21.83
C PRO A 588 -9.59 -9.84 -22.76
N VAL A 589 -8.38 -10.05 -22.23
CA VAL A 589 -7.14 -9.97 -23.03
C VAL A 589 -6.76 -11.36 -23.54
N TYR A 590 -6.93 -11.60 -24.83
CA TYR A 590 -6.63 -12.89 -25.45
C TYR A 590 -5.12 -13.12 -25.56
N VAL A 591 -4.69 -14.33 -25.18
CA VAL A 591 -3.29 -14.78 -25.23
C VAL A 591 -3.19 -16.15 -25.87
N ARG A 592 -1.98 -16.51 -26.32
CA ARG A 592 -1.70 -17.84 -26.87
C ARG A 592 -0.81 -18.62 -25.92
N ASP A 593 -0.96 -19.94 -25.93
CA ASP A 593 -0.06 -20.84 -25.23
C ASP A 593 1.34 -20.76 -25.84
N MET A 594 2.34 -20.39 -25.04
CA MET A 594 3.73 -20.25 -25.50
C MET A 594 4.38 -21.62 -25.76
N THR A 595 3.86 -22.69 -25.14
CA THR A 595 4.42 -24.06 -25.32
C THR A 595 4.03 -24.69 -26.65
N GLY A 596 3.00 -24.17 -27.31
CA GLY A 596 2.43 -24.76 -28.54
C GLY A 596 1.74 -26.11 -28.30
N ALA A 597 1.51 -26.52 -27.05
CA ALA A 597 0.84 -27.76 -26.72
C ALA A 597 -0.64 -27.75 -27.09
N PHE A 598 -1.25 -26.56 -27.17
CA PHE A 598 -2.67 -26.39 -27.46
C PHE A 598 -2.94 -25.43 -28.63
N PRO A 599 -2.54 -25.77 -29.88
CA PRO A 599 -2.61 -24.85 -31.02
C PRO A 599 -4.04 -24.37 -31.33
N ASN A 600 -5.05 -25.23 -31.14
CA ASN A 600 -6.46 -24.92 -31.42
C ASN A 600 -7.26 -24.40 -30.23
N ARG A 601 -6.61 -24.15 -29.09
CA ARG A 601 -7.26 -23.69 -27.87
C ARG A 601 -7.03 -22.20 -27.69
N ARG A 602 -8.10 -21.49 -27.37
CA ARG A 602 -8.07 -20.04 -27.12
C ARG A 602 -7.93 -19.80 -25.63
N PHE A 603 -7.06 -18.89 -25.25
CA PHE A 603 -6.86 -18.47 -23.87
C PHE A 603 -7.12 -16.98 -23.74
N ALA A 604 -7.68 -16.55 -22.62
CA ALA A 604 -7.82 -15.13 -22.34
C ALA A 604 -7.70 -14.85 -20.85
N ILE A 605 -7.20 -13.66 -20.52
CA ILE A 605 -6.99 -13.18 -19.16
C ILE A 605 -8.18 -12.29 -18.79
N ASN A 606 -8.75 -12.56 -17.62
CA ASN A 606 -9.63 -11.60 -16.95
C ASN A 606 -8.79 -10.85 -15.92
N PHE A 607 -8.48 -9.59 -16.20
CA PHE A 607 -7.73 -8.72 -15.30
C PHE A 607 -8.58 -8.10 -14.19
N ARG A 608 -9.85 -8.47 -14.02
CA ARG A 608 -10.69 -8.06 -12.89
C ARG A 608 -10.82 -6.54 -12.79
N PHE A 609 -11.39 -5.96 -13.86
CA PHE A 609 -11.72 -4.54 -13.97
C PHE A 609 -12.41 -4.00 -12.71
N ASN A 610 -12.11 -2.77 -12.33
CA ASN A 610 -12.68 -2.11 -11.15
C ASN A 610 -12.93 -0.61 -11.36
N GLU A 611 -13.47 -0.22 -12.52
CA GLU A 611 -13.88 1.17 -12.81
C GLU A 611 -12.70 2.14 -12.71
N TRP A 612 -11.58 1.76 -13.34
CA TRP A 612 -10.33 2.50 -13.27
C TRP A 612 -9.97 2.97 -11.84
N GLY A 613 -10.10 2.05 -10.87
CA GLY A 613 -9.79 2.30 -9.46
C GLY A 613 -10.98 2.73 -8.61
N GLY A 614 -12.19 2.75 -9.17
CA GLY A 614 -13.41 3.14 -8.47
C GLY A 614 -13.47 4.63 -8.19
N LYS A 615 -12.81 5.44 -9.03
CA LYS A 615 -12.78 6.89 -8.88
C LYS A 615 -14.18 7.46 -9.06
N LYS A 616 -14.59 8.34 -8.15
CA LYS A 616 -15.82 9.11 -8.32
C LYS A 616 -15.50 10.38 -9.09
N PRO A 617 -16.50 10.99 -9.76
CA PRO A 617 -16.35 12.31 -10.36
C PRO A 617 -15.77 13.38 -9.41
N GLU A 618 -15.91 13.17 -8.10
CA GLU A 618 -15.42 14.03 -7.02
C GLU A 618 -13.92 13.84 -6.72
N ASP A 619 -13.35 12.66 -7.02
CA ASP A 619 -11.96 12.27 -6.70
C ASP A 619 -10.96 12.71 -7.77
N ASP A 620 -11.44 13.15 -8.93
CA ASP A 620 -10.63 13.31 -10.13
C ASP A 620 -9.91 14.66 -10.19
N GLY A 621 -10.27 15.66 -9.39
CA GLY A 621 -9.76 17.03 -9.53
C GLY A 621 -10.09 17.69 -10.88
N ILE A 622 -10.70 16.95 -11.80
CA ILE A 622 -11.25 17.39 -13.07
C ILE A 622 -12.70 17.77 -12.78
N CYS A 623 -13.03 19.05 -12.96
CA CYS A 623 -14.38 19.55 -12.84
C CYS A 623 -15.26 18.96 -13.95
N TRP A 624 -15.83 17.78 -13.77
CA TRP A 624 -16.91 17.29 -14.62
C TRP A 624 -18.07 18.29 -14.58
N GLY A 625 -18.16 19.14 -15.61
CA GLY A 625 -19.31 20.04 -15.76
C GLY A 625 -20.60 19.28 -16.12
N GLN A 626 -20.48 18.02 -16.55
CA GLN A 626 -21.61 17.13 -16.80
C GLN A 626 -21.85 16.18 -15.63
N GLN A 627 -23.10 16.09 -15.18
CA GLN A 627 -23.55 15.05 -14.26
C GLN A 627 -23.50 13.69 -14.98
N TRP A 628 -22.36 13.00 -14.90
CA TRP A 628 -22.29 11.59 -15.25
C TRP A 628 -23.34 10.82 -14.45
N PRO A 629 -24.15 9.95 -15.09
CA PRO A 629 -25.13 9.19 -14.36
C PRO A 629 -24.44 8.31 -13.32
N LEU A 630 -24.87 8.42 -12.06
CA LEU A 630 -24.37 7.54 -11.01
C LEU A 630 -24.86 6.11 -11.26
N MET A 631 -23.93 5.25 -11.68
CA MET A 631 -24.19 3.82 -11.80
C MET A 631 -24.41 3.20 -10.42
N ASN A 632 -25.42 2.35 -10.32
CA ASN A 632 -25.66 1.58 -9.09
C ASN A 632 -24.65 0.42 -8.98
N GLU A 633 -24.54 -0.16 -7.79
CA GLU A 633 -23.61 -1.25 -7.50
C GLU A 633 -23.77 -2.46 -8.43
N LYS A 634 -25.00 -2.74 -8.89
CA LYS A 634 -25.25 -3.81 -9.85
C LYS A 634 -24.60 -3.51 -11.20
N ALA A 635 -24.73 -2.29 -11.71
CA ALA A 635 -24.13 -1.89 -12.99
C ALA A 635 -22.59 -1.89 -12.92
N LEU A 636 -22.01 -1.45 -11.80
CA LEU A 636 -20.56 -1.52 -11.57
C LEU A 636 -20.06 -2.98 -11.51
N GLN A 637 -20.80 -3.86 -10.85
CA GLN A 637 -20.48 -5.28 -10.80
C GLN A 637 -20.62 -5.94 -12.18
N GLU A 638 -21.65 -5.57 -12.96
CA GLU A 638 -21.82 -6.00 -14.35
C GLU A 638 -20.60 -5.63 -15.22
N ASN A 639 -20.05 -4.41 -15.06
CA ASN A 639 -18.83 -3.98 -15.76
C ASN A 639 -17.59 -4.80 -15.33
N ALA A 640 -17.41 -5.02 -14.03
CA ALA A 640 -16.30 -5.84 -13.50
C ALA A 640 -16.36 -7.31 -13.98
N ASP A 641 -17.55 -7.80 -14.28
CA ASP A 641 -17.80 -9.17 -14.70
C ASP A 641 -17.80 -9.38 -16.22
N PHE A 642 -17.76 -8.31 -17.02
CA PHE A 642 -17.87 -8.37 -18.48
C PHE A 642 -16.82 -9.30 -19.10
N ALA A 643 -15.53 -9.16 -18.76
CA ALA A 643 -14.48 -10.06 -19.25
C ALA A 643 -14.75 -11.54 -18.96
N ARG A 644 -15.21 -11.86 -17.74
CA ARG A 644 -15.57 -13.24 -17.37
C ARG A 644 -16.74 -13.75 -18.21
N TRP A 645 -17.78 -12.92 -18.36
CA TRP A 645 -18.95 -13.26 -19.16
C TRP A 645 -18.57 -13.56 -20.61
N VAL A 646 -17.74 -12.71 -21.23
CA VAL A 646 -17.23 -12.92 -22.59
C VAL A 646 -16.49 -14.26 -22.69
N ILE A 647 -15.57 -14.55 -21.76
CA ILE A 647 -14.79 -15.81 -21.77
C ILE A 647 -15.72 -17.05 -21.68
N GLU A 648 -16.78 -16.98 -20.87
CA GLU A 648 -17.72 -18.09 -20.70
C GLU A 648 -18.64 -18.31 -21.90
N HIS A 649 -18.93 -17.27 -22.68
CA HIS A 649 -19.90 -17.31 -23.78
C HIS A 649 -19.26 -17.29 -25.17
N ASP A 650 -17.98 -16.95 -25.27
CA ASP A 650 -17.22 -17.01 -26.53
C ASP A 650 -16.84 -18.46 -26.85
N ARG A 651 -17.61 -19.06 -27.77
CA ARG A 651 -17.48 -20.46 -28.19
C ARG A 651 -16.92 -20.64 -29.59
N GLU A 652 -16.78 -19.57 -30.37
CA GLU A 652 -16.38 -19.62 -31.77
C GLU A 652 -15.04 -18.91 -31.99
N PRO A 653 -14.11 -19.49 -32.76
CA PRO A 653 -14.15 -20.81 -33.42
C PRO A 653 -13.91 -21.98 -32.45
N SER A 654 -13.46 -21.69 -31.23
CA SER A 654 -13.36 -22.66 -30.14
C SER A 654 -13.59 -21.99 -28.77
N PRO A 655 -13.97 -22.76 -27.73
CA PRO A 655 -14.16 -22.21 -26.39
C PRO A 655 -12.90 -21.56 -25.82
N VAL A 656 -13.09 -20.44 -25.13
CA VAL A 656 -12.01 -19.72 -24.46
C VAL A 656 -11.75 -20.33 -23.08
N THR A 657 -10.48 -20.46 -22.72
CA THR A 657 -10.04 -20.87 -21.38
C THR A 657 -9.49 -19.68 -20.62
N GLN A 658 -10.05 -19.42 -19.44
CA GLN A 658 -9.57 -18.33 -18.59
C GLN A 658 -8.18 -18.64 -18.04
N VAL A 659 -7.29 -17.65 -18.10
CA VAL A 659 -6.02 -17.61 -17.39
C VAL A 659 -6.20 -16.73 -16.15
N GLY A 660 -5.96 -17.30 -14.97
CA GLY A 660 -6.05 -16.58 -13.70
C GLY A 660 -4.87 -15.64 -13.48
N THR A 661 -5.13 -14.51 -12.83
CA THR A 661 -4.13 -13.52 -12.42
C THR A 661 -4.52 -12.86 -11.08
N PRO A 662 -3.55 -12.56 -10.20
CA PRO A 662 -3.75 -11.73 -9.01
C PRO A 662 -3.61 -10.23 -9.30
N ILE A 663 -3.32 -9.82 -10.54
CA ILE A 663 -3.20 -8.41 -10.96
C ILE A 663 -4.55 -7.86 -11.43
N ARG A 664 -4.80 -6.59 -11.14
CA ARG A 664 -5.76 -5.73 -11.84
C ARG A 664 -5.07 -4.84 -12.84
N ALA A 665 -5.58 -4.85 -14.06
CA ALA A 665 -5.09 -4.02 -15.15
C ALA A 665 -6.20 -3.87 -16.18
N GLU A 666 -6.05 -2.88 -17.05
CA GLU A 666 -6.90 -2.68 -18.19
C GLU A 666 -6.11 -2.89 -19.49
N GLY A 667 -6.77 -3.37 -20.55
CA GLY A 667 -6.11 -3.65 -21.82
C GLY A 667 -5.47 -2.40 -22.45
N GLY A 668 -6.05 -1.21 -22.25
CA GLY A 668 -5.51 0.06 -22.77
C GLY A 668 -4.14 0.42 -22.18
N GLY A 669 -3.86 0.02 -20.94
CA GLY A 669 -2.55 0.20 -20.31
C GLY A 669 -1.45 -0.73 -20.83
N LEU A 670 -1.80 -1.81 -21.56
CA LEU A 670 -0.89 -2.89 -21.94
C LEU A 670 -0.53 -2.85 -23.43
N VAL A 671 0.52 -2.12 -23.79
CA VAL A 671 0.95 -1.96 -25.19
C VAL A 671 2.16 -2.84 -25.49
N THR A 672 1.98 -3.89 -26.30
CA THR A 672 3.03 -4.88 -26.64
C THR A 672 3.44 -4.85 -28.11
N ASP A 673 4.69 -5.20 -28.40
CA ASP A 673 5.17 -5.44 -29.78
C ASP A 673 4.92 -6.87 -30.26
N GLY A 674 4.46 -7.77 -29.38
CA GLY A 674 4.29 -9.20 -29.65
C GLY A 674 5.59 -10.01 -29.71
N GLU A 675 6.75 -9.39 -29.47
CA GLU A 675 8.08 -10.01 -29.48
C GLU A 675 8.78 -9.92 -28.11
N GLY A 676 8.01 -9.64 -27.07
CA GLY A 676 8.46 -9.67 -25.68
C GLY A 676 8.73 -8.28 -25.08
N THR A 677 8.31 -7.19 -25.72
CA THR A 677 8.43 -5.82 -25.20
C THR A 677 7.06 -5.28 -24.79
N LEU A 678 6.96 -4.74 -23.58
CA LEU A 678 5.75 -4.09 -23.07
C LEU A 678 6.04 -2.62 -22.74
N LEU A 679 5.18 -1.70 -23.20
CA LEU A 679 5.11 -0.31 -22.74
C LEU A 679 3.96 -0.21 -21.74
N ILE A 680 4.21 0.40 -20.59
CA ILE A 680 3.22 0.53 -19.51
C ILE A 680 3.54 1.71 -18.58
N THR A 681 2.51 2.35 -18.02
CA THR A 681 2.67 3.42 -17.03
C THR A 681 2.59 2.87 -15.60
N GLU A 682 3.40 3.43 -14.70
CA GLU A 682 3.36 3.10 -13.27
C GLU A 682 2.08 3.62 -12.61
N SER A 683 1.62 4.81 -12.99
CA SER A 683 0.40 5.44 -12.45
C SER A 683 -0.86 4.59 -12.64
N SER A 684 -0.97 3.86 -13.76
CA SER A 684 -2.17 3.06 -14.10
C SER A 684 -2.19 1.65 -13.50
N ILE A 685 -1.05 1.11 -13.04
CA ILE A 685 -0.99 -0.28 -12.56
C ILE A 685 -0.33 -0.43 -11.19
N VAL A 686 0.68 0.38 -10.84
CA VAL A 686 1.40 0.31 -9.57
C VAL A 686 0.77 1.29 -8.58
N CYS A 687 -0.45 0.97 -8.16
CA CYS A 687 -1.21 1.75 -7.19
C CYS A 687 -2.17 0.87 -6.39
N ASP A 688 -2.44 1.25 -5.14
CA ASP A 688 -3.27 0.43 -4.26
C ASP A 688 -4.74 0.32 -4.72
N VAL A 689 -5.22 1.32 -5.46
CA VAL A 689 -6.57 1.28 -6.06
C VAL A 689 -6.71 0.22 -7.16
N ARG A 690 -5.61 -0.24 -7.78
CA ARG A 690 -5.62 -1.37 -8.71
C ARG A 690 -5.07 -2.63 -8.06
N ASN A 691 -3.85 -2.56 -7.54
CA ASN A 691 -3.06 -3.69 -7.09
C ASN A 691 -2.58 -3.49 -5.64
N PRO A 692 -3.49 -3.57 -4.65
CA PRO A 692 -3.16 -3.27 -3.25
C PRO A 692 -2.07 -4.21 -2.72
N GLY A 693 -0.99 -3.62 -2.22
CA GLY A 693 0.12 -4.37 -1.63
C GLY A 693 0.98 -5.16 -2.61
N MET A 694 0.80 -4.99 -3.93
CA MET A 694 1.70 -5.59 -4.93
C MET A 694 2.79 -4.61 -5.33
N SER A 695 4.04 -5.06 -5.27
CA SER A 695 5.17 -4.28 -5.77
C SER A 695 5.24 -4.29 -7.29
N LYS A 696 5.88 -3.25 -7.86
CA LYS A 696 6.21 -3.17 -9.28
C LYS A 696 6.92 -4.44 -9.80
N GLY A 697 7.81 -5.03 -8.99
CA GLY A 697 8.54 -6.24 -9.35
C GLY A 697 7.65 -7.49 -9.41
N GLU A 698 6.69 -7.64 -8.49
CA GLU A 698 5.71 -8.72 -8.53
C GLU A 698 4.76 -8.57 -9.72
N ILE A 699 4.32 -7.34 -9.99
CA ILE A 699 3.50 -7.01 -11.16
C ILE A 699 4.26 -7.39 -12.44
N GLU A 700 5.53 -7.00 -12.55
CA GLU A 700 6.37 -7.33 -13.69
C GLU A 700 6.53 -8.84 -13.88
N ILE A 701 6.82 -9.61 -12.82
CA ILE A 701 6.98 -11.08 -12.91
C ILE A 701 5.72 -11.74 -13.47
N GLU A 702 4.56 -11.33 -12.98
CA GLU A 702 3.29 -11.91 -13.39
C GLU A 702 2.88 -11.46 -14.80
N LEU A 703 3.15 -10.21 -15.20
CA LEU A 703 2.99 -9.76 -16.59
C LEU A 703 3.90 -10.55 -17.54
N LYS A 704 5.15 -10.85 -17.16
CA LYS A 704 6.04 -11.72 -17.96
C LYS A 704 5.47 -13.12 -18.14
N ARG A 705 4.88 -13.70 -17.09
CA ARG A 705 4.21 -15.02 -17.15
C ARG A 705 2.99 -15.01 -18.08
N LEU A 706 2.18 -13.96 -17.99
CA LEU A 706 0.88 -13.83 -18.66
C LEU A 706 0.99 -13.40 -20.13
N LEU A 707 1.95 -12.54 -20.46
CA LEU A 707 2.01 -11.87 -21.75
C LEU A 707 3.24 -12.28 -22.57
N GLY A 708 4.14 -13.08 -22.01
CA GLY A 708 5.33 -13.56 -22.71
C GLY A 708 6.39 -12.48 -22.87
N ILE A 709 6.42 -11.52 -21.94
CA ILE A 709 7.28 -10.36 -21.98
C ILE A 709 8.66 -10.71 -21.43
N GLU A 710 9.70 -10.20 -22.08
CA GLU A 710 11.09 -10.28 -21.64
C GLU A 710 11.54 -8.92 -21.07
N LYS A 711 11.09 -7.82 -21.69
CA LYS A 711 11.44 -6.44 -21.31
C LYS A 711 10.19 -5.58 -21.11
N VAL A 712 10.11 -4.91 -19.97
CA VAL A 712 9.10 -3.88 -19.71
C VAL A 712 9.78 -2.51 -19.76
N ILE A 713 9.22 -1.59 -20.54
CA ILE A 713 9.60 -0.17 -20.57
C ILE A 713 8.56 0.57 -19.73
N TRP A 714 9.01 1.04 -18.58
CA TRP A 714 8.17 1.70 -17.58
C TRP A 714 8.19 3.21 -17.78
N PHE A 715 7.00 3.81 -17.76
CA PHE A 715 6.81 5.25 -17.78
C PHE A 715 6.17 5.68 -16.46
N PRO A 716 6.57 6.79 -15.83
CA PRO A 716 5.95 7.22 -14.57
C PRO A 716 4.44 7.48 -14.68
N GLY A 717 4.00 8.07 -15.80
CA GLY A 717 2.62 8.51 -16.01
C GLY A 717 2.21 9.62 -15.05
N ARG A 718 0.91 9.89 -14.91
CA ARG A 718 0.35 10.88 -13.97
C ARG A 718 -0.93 10.34 -13.35
N ARG A 719 -1.17 10.65 -12.09
CA ARG A 719 -2.43 10.29 -11.41
C ARG A 719 -3.40 11.44 -11.49
N ASN A 720 -4.69 11.12 -11.68
CA ASN A 720 -5.80 12.09 -11.70
C ASN A 720 -5.66 13.21 -12.75
N VAL A 721 -4.88 12.96 -13.80
CA VAL A 721 -4.83 13.82 -15.00
C VAL A 721 -5.84 13.33 -16.04
N ASP A 722 -6.14 12.03 -16.03
CA ASP A 722 -7.29 11.41 -16.68
C ASP A 722 -7.81 10.24 -15.81
N ILE A 723 -8.97 9.69 -16.16
CA ILE A 723 -9.63 8.60 -15.41
C ILE A 723 -8.79 7.31 -15.38
N THR A 724 -8.01 7.06 -16.42
CA THR A 724 -7.20 5.86 -16.64
C THR A 724 -5.84 5.91 -15.94
N ASP A 725 -5.47 7.06 -15.38
CA ASP A 725 -4.12 7.35 -14.85
C ASP A 725 -3.05 7.20 -15.93
N VAL A 726 -3.30 7.76 -17.12
CA VAL A 726 -2.43 7.73 -18.30
C VAL A 726 -2.23 6.32 -18.83
N HIS A 727 -3.21 5.80 -19.56
CA HIS A 727 -3.02 4.61 -20.37
C HIS A 727 -2.07 4.86 -21.55
N MET A 728 -1.20 3.88 -21.81
CA MET A 728 -0.17 4.00 -22.84
C MET A 728 -0.72 3.97 -24.26
N ASP A 729 -1.93 3.45 -24.48
CA ASP A 729 -2.55 3.38 -25.80
C ASP A 729 -2.97 4.72 -26.40
N ALA A 730 -3.13 5.77 -25.58
CA ALA A 730 -3.31 7.14 -26.03
C ALA A 730 -1.97 7.84 -26.31
N GLU A 731 -0.89 7.42 -25.66
CA GLU A 731 0.40 8.13 -25.67
C GLU A 731 1.40 7.59 -26.69
N ALA A 732 1.61 6.28 -26.73
CA ALA A 732 2.60 5.66 -27.60
C ALA A 732 2.27 4.19 -27.90
N ARG A 733 2.22 3.83 -29.19
CA ARG A 733 1.90 2.46 -29.62
C ARG A 733 2.84 1.93 -30.68
N PHE A 734 3.10 0.62 -30.62
CA PHE A 734 3.85 -0.07 -31.66
C PHE A 734 3.05 -0.12 -32.96
N VAL A 735 3.65 0.38 -34.04
CA VAL A 735 3.15 0.19 -35.41
C VAL A 735 3.61 -1.17 -35.96
N ARG A 736 4.83 -1.57 -35.57
CA ARG A 736 5.44 -2.88 -35.78
C ARG A 736 6.62 -3.02 -34.80
N PRO A 737 7.20 -4.22 -34.59
CA PRO A 737 8.32 -4.38 -33.66
C PRO A 737 9.46 -3.38 -33.91
N GLY A 738 9.84 -2.66 -32.86
CA GLY A 738 10.87 -1.60 -32.90
C GLY A 738 10.44 -0.25 -33.49
N VAL A 739 9.18 -0.06 -33.91
CA VAL A 739 8.68 1.22 -34.47
C VAL A 739 7.42 1.67 -33.74
N ILE A 740 7.47 2.88 -33.20
CA ILE A 740 6.43 3.46 -32.33
C ILE A 740 5.85 4.72 -32.97
N ALA A 741 4.53 4.81 -32.97
CA ALA A 741 3.81 6.07 -33.15
C ALA A 741 3.60 6.71 -31.77
N TYR A 742 3.89 8.00 -31.64
CA TYR A 742 3.87 8.74 -30.38
C TYR A 742 3.03 10.00 -30.50
N SER A 743 2.16 10.24 -29.53
CA SER A 743 1.26 11.39 -29.49
C SER A 743 2.03 12.61 -29.00
N LYS A 744 2.01 13.66 -29.80
CA LYS A 744 2.58 14.96 -29.47
C LYS A 744 1.43 15.96 -29.27
N PRO A 745 1.18 16.41 -28.03
CA PRO A 745 0.15 17.40 -27.77
C PRO A 745 0.34 18.67 -28.58
N HIS A 746 -0.77 19.23 -29.05
CA HIS A 746 -0.76 20.49 -29.78
C HIS A 746 -0.15 21.60 -28.91
N ALA A 747 0.57 22.55 -29.50
CA ALA A 747 1.34 23.59 -28.79
C ALA A 747 0.55 24.50 -27.82
N ILE A 748 -0.78 24.41 -27.80
CA ILE A 748 -1.66 25.16 -26.88
C ILE A 748 -2.28 24.27 -25.79
N ALA A 749 -1.98 22.97 -25.78
CA ALA A 749 -2.41 22.05 -24.73
C ALA A 749 -1.81 22.48 -23.37
N ILE A 750 -2.52 22.19 -22.29
CA ILE A 750 -2.17 22.60 -20.93
C ILE A 750 -0.87 21.89 -20.49
N ASP A 751 -0.14 22.55 -19.59
CA ASP A 751 1.19 22.15 -19.12
C ASP A 751 1.37 20.65 -18.72
N PRO A 752 0.44 19.93 -18.05
CA PRO A 752 0.71 18.55 -17.63
C PRO A 752 0.86 17.57 -18.81
N TRP A 753 0.11 17.76 -19.89
CA TRP A 753 0.17 16.93 -21.09
C TRP A 753 1.44 17.19 -21.90
N GLN A 754 1.86 18.46 -22.00
CA GLN A 754 3.12 18.83 -22.64
C GLN A 754 4.33 18.22 -21.90
N GLU A 755 4.36 18.31 -20.58
CA GLU A 755 5.42 17.74 -19.75
C GLU A 755 5.48 16.21 -19.84
N LEU A 756 4.33 15.55 -19.70
CA LEU A 756 4.20 14.09 -19.81
C LEU A 756 4.71 13.60 -21.17
N SER A 757 4.28 14.26 -22.25
CA SER A 757 4.68 13.89 -23.60
C SER A 757 6.20 14.01 -23.78
N ILE A 758 6.84 15.08 -23.28
CA ILE A 758 8.30 15.24 -23.32
C ILE A 758 9.01 14.11 -22.55
N GLU A 759 8.49 13.74 -21.38
CA GLU A 759 9.04 12.67 -20.54
C GLU A 759 8.97 11.30 -21.26
N ILE A 760 7.82 10.96 -21.83
CA ILE A 760 7.63 9.73 -22.61
C ILE A 760 8.63 9.69 -23.78
N ARG A 761 8.79 10.80 -24.50
CA ARG A 761 9.74 10.89 -25.62
C ARG A 761 11.18 10.63 -25.17
N GLN A 762 11.60 11.22 -24.06
CA GLN A 762 12.95 11.06 -23.54
C GLN A 762 13.27 9.62 -23.12
N ILE A 763 12.30 8.91 -22.54
CA ILE A 763 12.43 7.50 -22.19
C ILE A 763 12.57 6.67 -23.46
N LEU A 764 11.64 6.86 -24.42
CA LEU A 764 11.67 6.12 -25.69
C LEU A 764 12.98 6.31 -26.47
N ASP A 765 13.56 7.52 -26.49
CA ASP A 765 14.81 7.81 -27.21
C ASP A 765 16.05 7.06 -26.67
N ARG A 766 16.00 6.63 -25.40
CA ARG A 766 17.10 5.96 -24.67
C ARG A 766 16.94 4.45 -24.62
N GLU A 767 15.72 3.96 -24.84
CA GLU A 767 15.38 2.56 -24.68
C GLU A 767 15.59 1.73 -25.96
N THR A 768 15.68 0.42 -25.74
CA THR A 768 15.67 -0.61 -26.77
C THR A 768 14.51 -1.57 -26.51
N ASP A 769 14.09 -2.33 -27.52
CA ASP A 769 13.13 -3.39 -27.30
C ASP A 769 13.78 -4.68 -26.77
N ALA A 770 12.97 -5.71 -26.49
CA ALA A 770 13.44 -7.00 -25.97
C ALA A 770 14.42 -7.72 -26.91
N LYS A 771 14.40 -7.43 -28.21
CA LYS A 771 15.33 -7.97 -29.20
C LYS A 771 16.56 -7.08 -29.42
N GLY A 772 16.71 -6.02 -28.62
CA GLY A 772 17.84 -5.11 -28.64
C GLY A 772 17.80 -4.10 -29.79
N ARG A 773 16.67 -3.95 -30.50
CA ARG A 773 16.52 -2.93 -31.55
C ARG A 773 16.33 -1.57 -30.89
N ARG A 774 16.94 -0.55 -31.47
CA ARG A 774 16.67 0.84 -31.11
C ARG A 774 15.30 1.25 -31.64
N LEU A 775 14.50 1.89 -30.79
CA LEU A 775 13.14 2.30 -31.14
C LEU A 775 13.17 3.44 -32.19
N GLN A 776 12.41 3.28 -33.26
CA GLN A 776 12.14 4.33 -34.25
C GLN A 776 10.83 5.02 -33.87
N ILE A 777 10.88 6.29 -33.52
CA ILE A 777 9.75 7.01 -32.93
C ILE A 777 9.24 8.05 -33.93
N HIS A 778 7.98 7.89 -34.35
CA HIS A 778 7.29 8.79 -35.25
C HIS A 778 6.24 9.60 -34.47
N ALA A 779 6.47 10.91 -34.36
CA ALA A 779 5.59 11.80 -33.60
C ALA A 779 4.45 12.32 -34.47
N ILE A 780 3.21 12.23 -33.97
CA ILE A 780 2.02 12.78 -34.61
C ILE A 780 1.51 13.91 -33.73
N GLU A 781 1.34 15.09 -34.31
CA GLU A 781 0.72 16.20 -33.60
C GLU A 781 -0.78 15.97 -33.47
N GLU A 782 -1.30 16.15 -32.26
CA GLU A 782 -2.74 16.13 -31.96
C GLU A 782 -3.49 17.25 -32.70
N PRO A 783 -4.81 17.11 -32.94
CA PRO A 783 -5.61 18.13 -33.60
C PRO A 783 -5.61 19.44 -32.80
N ASP A 784 -5.84 20.56 -33.48
CA ASP A 784 -5.99 21.85 -32.78
C ASP A 784 -7.21 21.79 -31.84
N PRO A 785 -7.02 21.96 -30.51
CA PRO A 785 -8.12 21.93 -29.55
C PRO A 785 -9.22 22.98 -29.82
N ARG A 786 -8.94 24.01 -30.62
CA ARG A 786 -9.92 25.04 -30.99
C ARG A 786 -10.88 24.59 -32.08
N ASP A 787 -10.46 23.65 -32.92
CA ASP A 787 -11.21 23.16 -34.08
C ASP A 787 -12.03 21.89 -33.74
N LEU A 788 -11.85 21.33 -32.55
CA LEU A 788 -12.64 20.23 -32.02
C LEU A 788 -14.04 20.68 -31.62
N VAL A 789 -15.00 19.74 -31.69
CA VAL A 789 -16.33 19.96 -31.12
C VAL A 789 -16.19 20.21 -29.63
N LYS A 790 -16.47 21.44 -29.20
CA LYS A 790 -16.41 21.82 -27.79
C LYS A 790 -17.75 21.53 -27.13
N SER A 791 -17.74 20.81 -26.03
CA SER A 791 -18.74 20.95 -24.98
C SER A 791 -18.40 22.18 -24.13
N ASP A 792 -19.39 22.74 -23.42
CA ASP A 792 -19.19 23.83 -22.45
C ASP A 792 -18.27 23.43 -21.28
N HIS A 793 -17.87 22.16 -21.25
CA HIS A 793 -17.18 21.47 -20.17
C HIS A 793 -16.18 20.46 -20.77
N ASP A 794 -14.93 20.50 -20.31
CA ASP A 794 -13.93 19.41 -20.33
C ASP A 794 -12.89 19.32 -21.48
N GLU A 795 -11.72 18.76 -21.12
CA GLU A 795 -10.59 18.40 -22.00
C GLU A 795 -10.92 17.14 -22.81
N LEU A 796 -10.69 17.18 -24.13
CA LEU A 796 -10.96 16.08 -25.06
C LEU A 796 -9.73 15.15 -25.20
N SER A 797 -9.92 13.84 -25.09
CA SER A 797 -8.88 12.87 -25.50
C SER A 797 -8.84 12.78 -27.03
N ALA A 798 -7.88 13.47 -27.66
CA ALA A 798 -7.82 13.61 -29.11
C ALA A 798 -6.53 13.06 -29.72
N SER A 799 -6.17 11.82 -29.38
CA SER A 799 -4.94 11.17 -29.86
C SER A 799 -5.15 10.39 -31.16
N TYR A 800 -4.34 10.70 -32.20
CA TYR A 800 -4.26 9.88 -33.42
C TYR A 800 -3.55 8.54 -33.22
N VAL A 801 -2.85 8.36 -32.10
CA VAL A 801 -2.15 7.11 -31.74
C VAL A 801 -3.11 6.06 -31.19
N ASN A 802 -4.30 6.47 -30.75
CA ASN A 802 -5.37 5.57 -30.30
C ASN A 802 -6.12 4.91 -31.49
N PHE A 803 -5.36 4.38 -32.45
CA PHE A 803 -5.83 3.66 -33.63
C PHE A 803 -6.19 2.19 -33.33
N TYR A 804 -6.79 1.47 -34.26
CA TYR A 804 -7.07 0.03 -34.09
C TYR A 804 -6.61 -0.76 -35.32
N PHE A 805 -5.80 -1.80 -35.10
CA PHE A 805 -5.45 -2.72 -36.19
C PHE A 805 -6.63 -3.63 -36.52
N VAL A 806 -6.81 -3.86 -37.81
CA VAL A 806 -7.74 -4.86 -38.36
C VAL A 806 -7.00 -5.69 -39.39
N ASN A 807 -7.58 -6.81 -39.79
CA ASN A 807 -7.06 -7.67 -40.85
C ASN A 807 -6.75 -6.87 -42.13
N GLY A 808 -5.46 -6.74 -42.47
CA GLY A 808 -5.01 -6.02 -43.66
C GLY A 808 -5.19 -4.50 -43.62
N GLY A 809 -5.54 -3.91 -42.47
CA GLY A 809 -5.82 -2.49 -42.34
C GLY A 809 -5.41 -1.87 -41.01
N LEU A 810 -5.58 -0.55 -40.93
CA LEU A 810 -5.47 0.26 -39.71
C LEU A 810 -6.59 1.30 -39.72
N ILE A 811 -7.34 1.39 -38.64
CA ILE A 811 -8.37 2.41 -38.47
C ILE A 811 -7.83 3.50 -37.53
N ILE A 812 -7.75 4.73 -38.02
CA ILE A 812 -7.27 5.88 -37.26
C ILE A 812 -8.41 6.89 -37.07
N PRO A 813 -8.43 7.63 -35.95
CA PRO A 813 -9.46 8.65 -35.73
C PRO A 813 -9.27 9.83 -36.69
N LYS A 814 -10.38 10.54 -36.89
CA LYS A 814 -10.47 11.77 -37.65
C LYS A 814 -11.26 12.77 -36.83
N PHE A 815 -10.63 13.87 -36.45
CA PHE A 815 -11.21 14.82 -35.48
C PHE A 815 -11.79 16.08 -36.14
N GLY A 816 -11.64 16.24 -37.46
CA GLY A 816 -12.13 17.40 -38.19
C GLY A 816 -11.08 18.49 -38.43
N ASP A 817 -9.91 18.40 -37.80
CA ASP A 817 -8.73 19.19 -38.17
C ASP A 817 -8.15 18.66 -39.48
N ARG A 818 -8.53 19.31 -40.59
CA ARG A 818 -8.15 18.87 -41.94
C ARG A 818 -6.65 18.72 -42.13
N GLU A 819 -5.83 19.54 -41.47
CA GLU A 819 -4.38 19.49 -41.63
C GLU A 819 -3.78 18.31 -40.86
N ARG A 820 -4.07 18.18 -39.56
CA ARG A 820 -3.53 17.06 -38.77
C ARG A 820 -4.15 15.72 -39.14
N ASP A 821 -5.44 15.68 -39.50
CA ASP A 821 -6.09 14.48 -40.01
C ASP A 821 -5.35 13.96 -41.25
N GLN A 822 -4.99 14.85 -42.19
CA GLN A 822 -4.27 14.47 -43.39
C GLN A 822 -2.83 14.03 -43.08
N LYS A 823 -2.11 14.72 -42.19
CA LYS A 823 -0.76 14.34 -41.77
C LYS A 823 -0.72 12.98 -41.08
N ALA A 824 -1.69 12.69 -40.21
CA ALA A 824 -1.81 11.40 -39.55
C ALA A 824 -2.02 10.27 -40.59
N LEU A 825 -2.94 10.49 -41.56
CA LEU A 825 -3.17 9.55 -42.65
C LEU A 825 -1.90 9.28 -43.47
N GLU A 826 -1.21 10.34 -43.90
CA GLU A 826 0.02 10.22 -44.70
C GLU A 826 1.13 9.48 -43.94
N MET A 827 1.28 9.76 -42.64
CA MET A 827 2.26 9.07 -41.82
C MET A 827 1.98 7.57 -41.73
N PHE A 828 0.76 7.18 -41.38
CA PHE A 828 0.43 5.75 -41.26
C PHE A 828 0.47 5.02 -42.60
N GLN A 829 0.10 5.67 -43.71
CA GLN A 829 0.27 5.12 -45.05
C GLN A 829 1.75 4.88 -45.40
N ALA A 830 2.64 5.78 -44.98
CA ALA A 830 4.07 5.61 -45.18
C ALA A 830 4.67 4.52 -44.28
N LEU A 831 4.17 4.37 -43.05
CA LEU A 831 4.67 3.39 -42.08
C LEU A 831 4.19 1.96 -42.35
N LEU A 832 3.01 1.81 -42.95
CA LEU A 832 2.30 0.57 -43.23
C LEU A 832 1.81 0.51 -44.69
N PRO A 833 2.72 0.55 -45.70
CA PRO A 833 2.33 0.56 -47.11
C PRO A 833 1.56 -0.71 -47.54
N GLU A 834 1.67 -1.80 -46.79
CA GLU A 834 0.97 -3.05 -47.02
C GLU A 834 -0.47 -3.07 -46.46
N ARG A 835 -0.86 -2.06 -45.69
CA ARG A 835 -2.17 -1.99 -45.03
C ARG A 835 -3.03 -0.86 -45.59
N VAL A 836 -4.33 -1.11 -45.63
CA VAL A 836 -5.31 -0.09 -45.96
C VAL A 836 -5.58 0.78 -44.73
N ILE A 837 -5.22 2.06 -44.80
CA ILE A 837 -5.53 3.01 -43.73
C ILE A 837 -6.93 3.59 -43.94
N ARG A 838 -7.76 3.53 -42.91
CA ARG A 838 -9.12 4.11 -42.89
C ARG A 838 -9.23 5.13 -41.78
N GLN A 839 -9.87 6.25 -42.10
CA GLN A 839 -10.22 7.28 -41.14
C GLN A 839 -11.68 7.17 -40.76
N VAL A 840 -11.96 7.23 -39.46
CA VAL A 840 -13.33 7.28 -38.91
C VAL A 840 -13.47 8.56 -38.10
N TYR A 841 -14.56 9.29 -38.33
CA TYR A 841 -14.84 10.49 -37.54
C TYR A 841 -15.03 10.10 -36.07
N ALA A 842 -14.27 10.76 -35.19
CA ALA A 842 -14.34 10.57 -33.75
C ALA A 842 -14.67 11.93 -33.11
N ASN A 843 -15.94 12.14 -32.76
CA ASN A 843 -16.42 13.39 -32.15
C ASN A 843 -17.14 13.10 -30.83
N ALA A 844 -18.00 12.09 -30.80
CA ALA A 844 -18.74 11.69 -29.61
C ALA A 844 -17.91 10.82 -28.67
N ILE A 845 -17.06 9.92 -29.20
CA ILE A 845 -16.24 9.05 -28.36
C ILE A 845 -15.24 9.88 -27.49
N PRO A 846 -14.48 10.84 -28.06
CA PRO A 846 -13.56 11.71 -27.29
C PRO A 846 -14.20 12.48 -26.14
N LEU A 847 -15.46 12.89 -26.28
CA LEU A 847 -16.21 13.65 -25.26
C LEU A 847 -16.55 12.82 -24.02
N THR A 848 -16.30 11.51 -24.06
CA THR A 848 -16.63 10.58 -22.97
C THR A 848 -15.41 9.89 -22.36
N GLY A 849 -14.19 10.34 -22.72
CA GLY A 849 -12.95 9.95 -22.04
C GLY A 849 -12.05 8.95 -22.77
N GLY A 850 -12.26 8.68 -24.06
CA GLY A 850 -11.41 7.77 -24.84
C GLY A 850 -11.53 7.96 -26.35
N VAL A 851 -10.92 7.07 -27.17
CA VAL A 851 -11.01 7.13 -28.64
C VAL A 851 -11.25 5.72 -29.23
N LEU A 852 -10.78 5.41 -30.44
CA LEU A 852 -11.19 4.20 -31.17
C LEU A 852 -10.64 2.91 -30.57
N HIS A 853 -9.40 2.93 -30.07
CA HIS A 853 -8.78 1.76 -29.45
C HIS A 853 -9.45 1.36 -28.13
N CYS A 854 -9.93 2.35 -27.37
CA CYS A 854 -10.60 2.15 -26.08
C CYS A 854 -11.94 1.41 -26.23
N VAL A 855 -12.62 1.53 -27.38
CA VAL A 855 -13.92 0.90 -27.66
C VAL A 855 -13.83 -0.38 -28.50
N THR A 856 -12.62 -0.89 -28.70
CA THR A 856 -12.37 -2.09 -29.51
C THR A 856 -11.45 -3.07 -28.78
N GLN A 857 -11.71 -4.37 -28.92
CA GLN A 857 -10.84 -5.42 -28.38
C GLN A 857 -10.70 -6.54 -29.42
N GLN A 858 -9.48 -6.84 -29.84
CA GLN A 858 -9.21 -7.87 -30.84
C GLN A 858 -9.39 -9.27 -30.29
N VAL A 859 -9.94 -10.14 -31.13
CA VAL A 859 -9.93 -11.59 -30.94
C VAL A 859 -8.93 -12.19 -31.92
N PRO A 860 -7.74 -12.61 -31.48
CA PRO A 860 -6.72 -13.16 -32.37
C PRO A 860 -7.20 -14.45 -33.03
N ALA A 861 -6.84 -14.63 -34.30
CA ALA A 861 -7.06 -15.89 -35.01
C ALA A 861 -6.22 -17.02 -34.38
N ILE A 862 -6.76 -18.24 -34.45
CA ILE A 862 -6.05 -19.48 -34.09
C ILE A 862 -4.94 -19.72 -35.13
N LYS A 863 -3.73 -20.10 -34.68
CA LYS A 863 -2.59 -20.41 -35.56
C LYS A 863 -2.51 -21.88 -35.89
#